data_AF-G2R7G5-F1
#
_entry.id   AF-G2R7G5-F1
#
_cell.length_a   1.000
_cell.length_b   1.000
_cell.length_c   1.000
_cell.angle_alpha   90.00
_cell.angle_beta   90.00
_cell.angle_gamma   90.00
#
_symmetry.space_group_name_H-M   'P 1'
#
loop_
_entity.id
_entity.type
_entity.pdbx_description
1 polymer ?
#
loop_
_entity_poly.entity_id
_entity_poly.type
_entity_poly.pdbx_seq_one_letter_code
_entity_poly.pdbx_strand_id
1 'polypeptide(L)'
;MSAYRYGRPALRGSVDVQLQTAFSDGNWNTVIRLAAKRAAATKDPYYEAVKICAESQLDGTAEKCAVLAAVDELVKNKKTPDIDIIELYEWACRDLFNYDVEYADTLGPLRARWAKANPSSPLALQCLQACLEKWDLVSAQQIATTLDKTHANTADRRYMFWNITLTFLLSVSPQCTDASRKVYSLLAVRQLERAADLTESSAKLEPTDRGLLTEEEICLYYRVLRSHGTKEEFISRLQSPKLGAISQLKEGRKLLFCEGLDALESWGEWDLIYKLCREALVLGLEGATSPFFVCDLQTWRKFATAASKTADPDGSLAEVQNILKRYIEIKDKASEMYKKNLSLALLETTFRLPATAVNPTRENERLSARVIQIGLFLDQYFERLSAFDDIKGYVAELSFEEVKALMESVVPRILDEDANKTRKIVLEALSCKLRYLLSTCPQTLTPQPSVVEGQPQDKPFQCRLCSSPASLPCECCLRKLILDAATAYERITGEKELLAAIPRLDKDPRLDLALVMGAALLKLSGLRPRTSDVTRSLWQDVDPGLFLQAVLLLDAQLKETPGDTELRLLLVKLYLLLGCASYAYQLWIPLDVKRTIQDALSPLFFDRISALAPGLFQGNRGLMEPLRSFYNQSLREKSPVRIWDAFWAGSYTSILDMTEFDGNLRRSCTLMMTLVEERRAIRCYGGKIDCEIEEHPLTENIDDDTTLVDKTDHGPFPNLESFHGPAMHEFLSRGPGLSVGFLHPRSVTPSSRFLTRRRTSVRTSPSCRNSTSISCCTSLPRTTNPPPKQTRSPCATATTRSRRSRV
;
A
#
# COMPACT_ATOMS: atom_id res chain seq x y z
N MET A 1 -5.00 -29.68 -12.92
CA MET A 1 -5.45 -30.76 -12.01
C MET A 1 -4.45 -30.83 -10.85
N SER A 2 -4.77 -30.23 -9.70
CA SER A 2 -3.97 -30.33 -8.46
C SER A 2 -4.83 -31.07 -7.44
N ALA A 3 -4.62 -32.38 -7.31
CA ALA A 3 -5.37 -33.26 -6.41
C ALA A 3 -4.71 -33.38 -5.01
N TYR A 4 -3.59 -32.71 -4.78
CA TYR A 4 -2.88 -32.76 -3.51
C TYR A 4 -2.91 -31.37 -2.88
N ARG A 5 -3.91 -31.12 -2.02
CA ARG A 5 -3.69 -30.12 -0.97
C ARG A 5 -3.81 -30.67 0.44
N TYR A 6 -4.63 -31.69 0.73
CA TYR A 6 -4.67 -32.31 2.08
C TYR A 6 -5.19 -33.77 2.08
N GLY A 7 -4.95 -34.53 1.00
CA GLY A 7 -5.32 -35.96 0.92
C GLY A 7 -4.23 -36.87 1.50
N ARG A 8 -4.60 -38.04 2.01
CA ARG A 8 -3.65 -39.11 2.35
C ARG A 8 -2.96 -39.60 1.07
N PRO A 9 -1.62 -39.76 1.01
CA PRO A 9 -0.92 -40.19 -0.19
C PRO A 9 -1.30 -41.62 -0.55
N ALA A 10 -1.33 -41.92 -1.84
CA ALA A 10 -1.45 -43.30 -2.30
C ALA A 10 -0.12 -44.03 -2.06
N LEU A 11 -0.17 -45.25 -1.52
CA LEU A 11 1.01 -46.10 -1.49
C LEU A 11 1.38 -46.53 -2.91
N ARG A 12 2.67 -46.79 -3.16
CA ARG A 12 3.16 -47.23 -4.48
C ARG A 12 2.41 -48.49 -4.94
N GLY A 13 2.16 -48.60 -6.25
CA GLY A 13 1.32 -49.67 -6.83
C GLY A 13 1.83 -51.10 -6.58
N SER A 14 3.09 -51.29 -6.21
CA SER A 14 3.67 -52.58 -5.85
C SER A 14 3.33 -53.08 -4.43
N VAL A 15 2.67 -52.24 -3.61
CA VAL A 15 2.19 -52.63 -2.28
C VAL A 15 0.93 -53.49 -2.41
N ASP A 16 0.81 -54.55 -1.61
CA ASP A 16 -0.37 -55.41 -1.65
C ASP A 16 -1.64 -54.71 -1.13
N VAL A 17 -2.77 -55.19 -1.63
CA VAL A 17 -4.10 -54.63 -1.34
C VAL A 17 -4.37 -54.54 0.17
N GLN A 18 -3.91 -55.50 0.99
CA GLN A 18 -4.17 -55.47 2.43
C GLN A 18 -3.53 -54.24 3.10
N LEU A 19 -2.27 -53.94 2.77
CA LEU A 19 -1.59 -52.77 3.31
C LEU A 19 -2.15 -51.47 2.71
N GLN A 20 -2.49 -51.46 1.42
CA GLN A 20 -3.13 -50.30 0.79
C GLN A 20 -4.47 -49.96 1.44
N THR A 21 -5.35 -50.95 1.65
CA THR A 21 -6.66 -50.76 2.30
C THR A 21 -6.51 -50.32 3.75
N ALA A 22 -5.61 -50.95 4.53
CA ALA A 22 -5.38 -50.52 5.91
C ALA A 22 -4.87 -49.06 5.98
N PHE A 23 -4.02 -48.66 5.03
CA PHE A 23 -3.53 -47.29 4.92
C PHE A 23 -4.61 -46.32 4.46
N SER A 24 -5.50 -46.68 3.53
CA SER A 24 -6.62 -45.83 3.11
C SER A 24 -7.68 -45.66 4.21
N ASP A 25 -7.89 -46.69 5.03
CA ASP A 25 -8.91 -46.70 6.08
C ASP A 25 -8.43 -46.02 7.38
N GLY A 26 -7.12 -45.75 7.50
CA GLY A 26 -6.55 -45.06 8.65
C GLY A 26 -6.34 -45.97 9.86
N ASN A 27 -6.24 -47.28 9.62
CA ASN A 27 -5.99 -48.26 10.66
C ASN A 27 -4.49 -48.36 10.95
N TRP A 28 -3.94 -47.33 11.61
CA TRP A 28 -2.50 -47.14 11.79
C TRP A 28 -1.80 -48.29 12.49
N ASN A 29 -2.42 -48.87 13.54
CA ASN A 29 -1.86 -50.03 14.24
C ASN A 29 -1.68 -51.24 13.30
N THR A 30 -2.63 -51.46 12.38
CA THR A 30 -2.55 -52.54 11.40
C THR A 30 -1.49 -52.24 10.35
N VAL A 31 -1.40 -51.00 9.89
CA VAL A 31 -0.37 -50.53 8.95
C VAL A 31 1.02 -50.76 9.53
N ILE A 32 1.29 -50.33 10.77
CA ILE A 32 2.59 -50.47 11.45
C ILE A 32 3.01 -51.94 11.48
N ARG A 33 2.11 -52.84 11.91
CA ARG A 33 2.39 -54.28 11.99
C ARG A 33 2.68 -54.90 10.61
N LEU A 34 1.87 -54.56 9.60
CA LEU A 34 2.04 -55.09 8.24
C LEU A 34 3.31 -54.54 7.59
N ALA A 35 3.56 -53.24 7.71
CA ALA A 35 4.74 -52.57 7.18
C ALA A 35 6.03 -53.12 7.82
N ALA A 36 6.08 -53.28 9.15
CA ALA A 36 7.21 -53.90 9.85
C ALA A 36 7.49 -55.33 9.37
N LYS A 37 6.44 -56.14 9.18
CA LYS A 37 6.57 -57.51 8.66
C LYS A 37 7.15 -57.53 7.25
N ARG A 38 6.75 -56.57 6.39
CA ARG A 38 7.26 -56.47 5.01
C ARG A 38 8.68 -55.90 4.96
N ALA A 39 9.00 -54.89 5.76
CA ALA A 39 10.35 -54.37 5.90
C ALA A 39 11.34 -55.49 6.30
N ALA A 40 10.97 -56.34 7.26
CA ALA A 40 11.79 -57.48 7.67
C ALA A 40 11.95 -58.54 6.55
N ALA A 41 10.94 -58.74 5.72
CA ALA A 41 10.95 -59.76 4.66
C ALA A 41 11.70 -59.31 3.41
N THR A 42 11.46 -58.08 2.93
CA THR A 42 11.99 -57.58 1.65
C THR A 42 13.25 -56.74 1.82
N LYS A 43 13.55 -56.25 3.03
CA LYS A 43 14.62 -55.28 3.32
C LYS A 43 14.54 -54.01 2.47
N ASP A 44 13.34 -53.68 1.99
CA ASP A 44 13.08 -52.50 1.18
C ASP A 44 12.81 -51.30 2.11
N PRO A 45 13.60 -50.21 1.99
CA PRO A 45 13.47 -49.03 2.86
C PRO A 45 12.10 -48.35 2.77
N TYR A 46 11.34 -48.56 1.69
CA TYR A 46 10.01 -48.00 1.52
C TYR A 46 9.03 -48.46 2.61
N TYR A 47 9.07 -49.75 3.01
CA TYR A 47 8.15 -50.25 4.04
C TYR A 47 8.47 -49.70 5.43
N GLU A 48 9.74 -49.37 5.70
CA GLU A 48 10.09 -48.66 6.94
C GLU A 48 9.55 -47.22 6.91
N ALA A 49 9.60 -46.55 5.76
CA ALA A 49 9.00 -45.23 5.61
C ALA A 49 7.48 -45.24 5.82
N VAL A 50 6.77 -46.26 5.30
CA VAL A 50 5.32 -46.44 5.54
C VAL A 50 5.02 -46.66 7.02
N LYS A 51 5.86 -47.44 7.72
CA LYS A 51 5.73 -47.68 9.16
C LYS A 51 5.90 -46.37 9.95
N ILE A 52 6.98 -45.63 9.73
CA ILE A 52 7.27 -44.36 10.41
C ILE A 52 6.17 -43.33 10.12
N CYS A 53 5.68 -43.28 8.88
CA CYS A 53 4.55 -42.44 8.48
C CYS A 53 3.26 -42.80 9.24
N ALA A 54 2.99 -44.08 9.48
CA ALA A 54 1.83 -44.51 10.26
C ALA A 54 2.00 -44.24 11.76
N GLU A 55 3.22 -44.39 12.30
CA GLU A 55 3.57 -44.04 13.68
C GLU A 55 3.33 -42.55 13.95
N SER A 56 3.65 -41.67 13.00
CA SER A 56 3.43 -40.23 13.16
C SER A 56 1.96 -39.81 13.27
N GLN A 57 1.04 -40.71 12.91
CA GLN A 57 -0.41 -40.49 13.03
C GLN A 57 -0.98 -40.96 14.37
N LEU A 58 -0.16 -41.58 15.23
CA LEU A 58 -0.53 -41.93 16.60
C LEU A 58 -0.44 -40.70 17.52
N ASP A 59 -1.06 -40.76 18.69
CA ASP A 59 -1.15 -39.61 19.60
C ASP A 59 0.16 -39.28 20.35
N GLY A 60 1.09 -40.22 20.42
CA GLY A 60 2.34 -40.08 21.18
C GLY A 60 3.34 -39.10 20.55
N THR A 61 3.96 -38.26 21.38
CA THR A 61 4.90 -37.22 20.93
C THR A 61 6.19 -37.81 20.35
N ALA A 62 6.67 -38.93 20.89
CA ALA A 62 7.89 -39.57 20.39
C ALA A 62 7.67 -40.16 18.98
N GLU A 63 6.51 -40.78 18.78
CA GLU A 63 6.06 -41.36 17.52
C GLU A 63 5.82 -40.27 16.46
N LYS A 64 5.24 -39.13 16.86
CA LYS A 64 5.11 -37.95 15.99
C LYS A 64 6.45 -37.39 15.53
N CYS A 65 7.44 -37.30 16.42
CA CYS A 65 8.76 -36.74 16.08
C CYS A 65 9.69 -37.74 15.38
N ALA A 66 9.39 -39.04 15.38
CA ALA A 66 10.23 -40.07 14.76
C ALA A 66 10.48 -39.81 13.26
N VAL A 67 9.49 -39.25 12.55
CA VAL A 67 9.64 -38.87 11.14
C VAL A 67 10.71 -37.80 10.92
N LEU A 68 10.84 -36.83 11.83
CA LEU A 68 11.86 -35.77 11.72
C LEU A 68 13.27 -36.34 11.86
N ALA A 69 13.45 -37.30 12.78
CA ALA A 69 14.73 -38.01 12.93
C ALA A 69 15.09 -38.81 11.66
N ALA A 70 14.11 -39.47 11.05
CA ALA A 70 14.31 -40.20 9.79
C ALA A 70 14.66 -39.26 8.62
N VAL A 71 14.02 -38.09 8.54
CA VAL A 71 14.33 -37.07 7.52
C VAL A 71 15.74 -36.50 7.74
N ASP A 72 16.09 -36.13 8.98
CA ASP A 72 17.42 -35.63 9.33
C ASP A 72 18.53 -36.65 9.01
N GLU A 73 18.30 -37.94 9.30
CA GLU A 73 19.22 -39.00 8.92
C GLU A 73 19.41 -39.09 7.40
N LEU A 74 18.33 -38.99 6.61
CA LEU A 74 18.41 -38.99 5.15
C LEU A 74 19.15 -37.76 4.60
N VAL A 75 19.00 -36.60 5.24
CA VAL A 75 19.74 -35.37 4.91
C VAL A 75 21.23 -35.58 5.18
N LYS A 76 21.61 -36.06 6.37
CA LYS A 76 23.00 -36.28 6.80
C LYS A 76 23.73 -37.35 6.00
N ASN A 77 23.07 -38.49 5.74
CA ASN A 77 23.68 -39.64 5.09
C ASN A 77 23.88 -39.47 3.57
N LYS A 78 23.44 -38.34 2.98
CA LYS A 78 23.60 -37.98 1.56
C LYS A 78 23.06 -39.00 0.53
N LYS A 79 22.35 -40.05 0.96
CA LYS A 79 21.64 -40.99 0.09
C LYS A 79 20.43 -40.33 -0.57
N THR A 80 20.16 -40.64 -1.83
CA THR A 80 18.96 -40.16 -2.55
C THR A 80 17.80 -41.12 -2.27
N PRO A 81 16.81 -40.74 -1.44
CA PRO A 81 15.65 -41.60 -1.19
C PRO A 81 14.72 -41.62 -2.41
N ASP A 82 13.87 -42.64 -2.53
CA ASP A 82 12.82 -42.68 -3.55
C ASP A 82 11.80 -41.56 -3.36
N ILE A 83 11.18 -41.11 -4.44
CA ILE A 83 10.20 -40.02 -4.41
C ILE A 83 8.99 -40.35 -3.52
N ASP A 84 8.51 -41.59 -3.56
CA ASP A 84 7.39 -42.04 -2.75
C ASP A 84 7.72 -41.99 -1.24
N ILE A 85 8.99 -42.16 -0.86
CA ILE A 85 9.46 -42.02 0.53
C ILE A 85 9.42 -40.55 0.94
N ILE A 86 9.89 -39.64 0.06
CA ILE A 86 9.86 -38.20 0.30
C ILE A 86 8.41 -37.72 0.48
N GLU A 87 7.49 -38.15 -0.38
CA GLU A 87 6.07 -37.77 -0.29
C GLU A 87 5.39 -38.29 0.99
N LEU A 88 5.70 -39.53 1.41
CA LEU A 88 5.21 -40.07 2.68
C LEU A 88 5.70 -39.27 3.88
N TYR A 89 6.98 -38.92 3.91
CA TYR A 89 7.55 -38.11 4.99
C TYR A 89 7.05 -36.67 4.97
N GLU A 90 6.86 -36.06 3.80
CA GLU A 90 6.26 -34.74 3.69
C GLU A 90 4.84 -34.71 4.24
N TRP A 91 4.03 -35.70 3.87
CA TRP A 91 2.67 -35.83 4.39
C TRP A 91 2.64 -36.11 5.90
N ALA A 92 3.58 -36.90 6.40
CA ALA A 92 3.72 -37.21 7.82
C ALA A 92 4.19 -35.98 8.64
N CYS A 93 5.00 -35.10 8.06
CA CYS A 93 5.48 -33.87 8.69
C CYS A 93 4.50 -32.68 8.58
N ARG A 94 3.35 -32.84 7.92
CA ARG A 94 2.43 -31.71 7.62
C ARG A 94 2.02 -30.88 8.84
N ASP A 95 1.88 -31.52 10.00
CA ASP A 95 1.44 -30.90 11.25
C ASP A 95 2.64 -30.45 12.11
N LEU A 96 3.87 -30.75 11.68
CA LEU A 96 5.12 -30.47 12.37
C LEU A 96 5.86 -29.25 11.83
N PHE A 97 5.60 -28.82 10.59
CA PHE A 97 6.22 -27.64 9.99
C PHE A 97 5.83 -26.30 10.64
N ASN A 98 4.92 -26.32 11.62
CA ASN A 98 4.60 -25.17 12.47
C ASN A 98 5.53 -25.08 13.71
N TYR A 99 6.48 -26.00 13.87
CA TYR A 99 7.45 -26.05 14.97
C TYR A 99 8.86 -25.85 14.43
N ASP A 100 9.34 -24.62 14.21
CA ASP A 100 10.73 -24.21 13.93
C ASP A 100 11.58 -25.05 12.94
N VAL A 101 10.96 -25.93 12.16
CA VAL A 101 11.64 -26.83 11.22
C VAL A 101 11.53 -26.24 9.83
N GLU A 102 12.65 -25.72 9.32
CA GLU A 102 12.69 -25.16 7.98
C GLU A 102 12.69 -26.24 6.90
N TYR A 103 11.83 -26.05 5.90
CA TYR A 103 11.72 -26.97 4.77
C TYR A 103 13.03 -27.04 3.97
N ALA A 104 13.74 -25.90 3.90
CA ALA A 104 15.03 -25.76 3.23
C ALA A 104 16.17 -26.57 3.87
N ASP A 105 16.04 -26.93 5.16
CA ASP A 105 17.04 -27.74 5.87
C ASP A 105 16.68 -29.23 5.92
N THR A 106 15.45 -29.58 5.51
CA THR A 106 14.89 -30.93 5.66
C THR A 106 14.52 -31.56 4.32
N LEU A 107 13.27 -31.42 3.88
CA LEU A 107 12.73 -32.11 2.69
C LEU A 107 13.17 -31.46 1.37
N GLY A 108 13.40 -30.15 1.35
CA GLY A 108 13.88 -29.42 0.19
C GLY A 108 15.16 -30.03 -0.42
N PRO A 109 16.22 -30.22 0.38
CA PRO A 109 17.45 -30.87 -0.06
C PRO A 109 17.25 -32.32 -0.54
N LEU A 110 16.27 -33.06 0.00
CA LEU A 110 15.93 -34.40 -0.49
C LEU A 110 15.34 -34.32 -1.91
N ARG A 111 14.38 -33.41 -2.13
CA ARG A 111 13.76 -33.16 -3.44
C ARG A 111 14.76 -32.67 -4.47
N ALA A 112 15.66 -31.76 -4.10
CA ALA A 112 16.72 -31.28 -4.97
C ALA A 112 17.68 -32.41 -5.40
N ARG A 113 18.09 -33.27 -4.46
CA ARG A 113 18.93 -34.43 -4.77
C ARG A 113 18.22 -35.45 -5.64
N TRP A 114 16.95 -35.71 -5.39
CA TRP A 114 16.15 -36.62 -6.19
C TRP A 114 15.99 -36.11 -7.63
N ALA A 115 15.65 -34.83 -7.81
CA ALA A 115 15.51 -34.21 -9.12
C ALA A 115 16.84 -34.19 -9.88
N LYS A 116 17.96 -33.96 -9.19
CA LYS A 116 19.30 -34.04 -9.77
C LYS A 116 19.66 -35.45 -10.26
N ALA A 117 19.24 -36.49 -9.54
CA ALA A 117 19.45 -37.88 -9.94
C ALA A 117 18.51 -38.31 -11.08
N ASN A 118 17.30 -37.74 -11.14
CA ASN A 118 16.24 -38.12 -12.08
C ASN A 118 15.74 -36.93 -12.90
N PRO A 119 16.61 -36.18 -13.61
CA PRO A 119 16.24 -34.87 -14.14
C PRO A 119 15.29 -34.92 -15.34
N SER A 120 15.23 -36.05 -16.05
CA SER A 120 14.31 -36.26 -17.17
C SER A 120 12.92 -36.75 -16.74
N SER A 121 12.73 -37.06 -15.45
CA SER A 121 11.45 -37.52 -14.95
C SER A 121 10.47 -36.35 -14.81
N PRO A 122 9.18 -36.50 -15.20
CA PRO A 122 8.17 -35.46 -14.99
C PRO A 122 7.98 -35.12 -13.50
N LEU A 123 8.36 -36.02 -12.59
CA LEU A 123 8.29 -35.77 -11.14
C LEU A 123 9.35 -34.74 -10.67
N ALA A 124 10.38 -34.44 -11.46
CA ALA A 124 11.33 -33.37 -11.13
C ALA A 124 10.65 -32.00 -11.12
N LEU A 125 9.64 -31.81 -11.98
CA LEU A 125 8.78 -30.63 -11.97
C LEU A 125 7.92 -30.55 -10.70
N GLN A 126 7.41 -31.69 -10.23
CA GLN A 126 6.65 -31.75 -8.99
C GLN A 126 7.53 -31.44 -7.77
N CYS A 127 8.80 -31.88 -7.79
CA CYS A 127 9.77 -31.47 -6.79
C CYS A 127 10.00 -29.95 -6.77
N LEU A 128 10.10 -29.31 -7.94
CA LEU A 128 10.20 -27.86 -8.04
C LEU A 128 8.95 -27.18 -7.45
N GLN A 129 7.76 -27.64 -7.85
CA GLN A 129 6.49 -27.11 -7.35
C GLN A 129 6.41 -27.19 -5.82
N ALA A 130 6.73 -28.35 -5.24
CA ALA A 130 6.68 -28.55 -3.80
C ALA A 130 7.64 -27.59 -3.05
N CYS A 131 8.86 -27.40 -3.54
CA CYS A 131 9.78 -26.41 -2.96
C CYS A 131 9.24 -24.98 -3.05
N LEU A 132 8.60 -24.60 -4.16
CA LEU A 132 8.03 -23.25 -4.33
C LEU A 132 6.82 -23.00 -3.43
N GLU A 133 5.92 -23.98 -3.28
CA GLU A 133 4.75 -23.91 -2.38
C GLU A 133 5.17 -23.82 -0.90
N LYS A 134 6.38 -24.26 -0.56
CA LYS A 134 6.98 -24.09 0.78
C LYS A 134 7.95 -22.92 0.87
N TRP A 135 8.07 -22.12 -0.20
CA TRP A 135 8.96 -20.98 -0.30
C TRP A 135 10.45 -21.30 -0.08
N ASP A 136 10.89 -22.52 -0.37
CA ASP A 136 12.30 -22.91 -0.32
C ASP A 136 12.97 -22.55 -1.65
N LEU A 137 13.51 -21.33 -1.71
CA LEU A 137 14.16 -20.79 -2.90
C LEU A 137 15.52 -21.44 -3.14
N VAL A 138 16.20 -21.94 -2.08
CA VAL A 138 17.51 -22.58 -2.18
C VAL A 138 17.40 -23.87 -2.97
N SER A 139 16.50 -24.77 -2.58
CA SER A 139 16.29 -26.04 -3.29
C SER A 139 15.61 -25.82 -4.64
N ALA A 140 14.64 -24.88 -4.72
CA ALA A 140 13.99 -24.56 -5.99
C ALA A 140 14.98 -24.08 -7.05
N GLN A 141 15.93 -23.21 -6.68
CA GLN A 141 16.98 -22.72 -7.59
C GLN A 141 17.88 -23.87 -8.09
N GLN A 142 18.25 -24.80 -7.21
CA GLN A 142 19.06 -25.98 -7.60
C GLN A 142 18.31 -26.90 -8.57
N ILE A 143 17.01 -27.14 -8.32
CA ILE A 143 16.16 -27.95 -9.19
C ILE A 143 16.00 -27.24 -10.54
N ALA A 144 15.69 -25.95 -10.54
CA ALA A 144 15.54 -25.16 -11.76
C ALA A 144 16.83 -25.14 -12.60
N THR A 145 18.00 -25.00 -11.97
CA THR A 145 19.31 -25.12 -12.66
C THR A 145 19.50 -26.50 -13.28
N THR A 146 19.04 -27.56 -12.62
CA THR A 146 19.14 -28.92 -13.13
C THR A 146 18.24 -29.11 -14.35
N LEU A 147 16.97 -28.70 -14.24
CA LEU A 147 16.00 -28.75 -15.33
C LEU A 147 16.49 -27.94 -16.54
N ASP A 148 17.00 -26.74 -16.30
CA ASP A 148 17.55 -25.85 -17.32
C ASP A 148 18.71 -26.49 -18.09
N LYS A 149 19.61 -27.21 -17.40
CA LYS A 149 20.72 -27.93 -18.05
C LYS A 149 20.25 -29.14 -18.83
N THR A 150 19.33 -29.93 -18.27
CA THR A 150 18.81 -31.14 -18.91
C THR A 150 17.97 -30.81 -20.15
N HIS A 151 17.20 -29.72 -20.09
CA HIS A 151 16.33 -29.26 -21.15
C HIS A 151 16.95 -28.16 -22.03
N ALA A 152 18.26 -27.89 -21.89
CA ALA A 152 18.96 -26.82 -22.61
C ALA A 152 18.85 -26.90 -24.13
N ASN A 153 18.71 -28.12 -24.68
CA ASN A 153 18.59 -28.40 -26.11
C ASN A 153 17.14 -28.70 -26.54
N THR A 154 16.17 -28.52 -25.65
CA THR A 154 14.76 -28.74 -25.96
C THR A 154 14.09 -27.42 -26.33
N ALA A 155 12.94 -27.50 -27.02
CA ALA A 155 12.13 -26.34 -27.37
C ALA A 155 11.52 -25.62 -26.14
N ASP A 156 11.58 -26.20 -24.94
CA ASP A 156 10.96 -25.64 -23.74
C ASP A 156 11.91 -24.66 -23.01
N ARG A 157 11.84 -23.39 -23.42
CA ARG A 157 12.62 -22.29 -22.84
C ARG A 157 12.22 -21.91 -21.42
N ARG A 158 11.08 -22.36 -20.91
CA ARG A 158 10.56 -21.92 -19.60
C ARG A 158 11.53 -22.24 -18.46
N TYR A 159 12.21 -23.38 -18.52
CA TYR A 159 13.18 -23.78 -17.50
C TYR A 159 14.34 -22.80 -17.35
N MET A 160 14.79 -22.17 -18.44
CA MET A 160 15.82 -21.14 -18.38
C MET A 160 15.34 -19.92 -17.61
N PHE A 161 14.16 -19.41 -17.94
CA PHE A 161 13.62 -18.24 -17.26
C PHE A 161 13.21 -18.54 -15.82
N TRP A 162 12.71 -19.74 -15.53
CA TRP A 162 12.48 -20.18 -14.14
C TRP A 162 13.77 -20.20 -13.34
N ASN A 163 14.86 -20.72 -13.92
CA ASN A 163 16.18 -20.70 -13.29
C ASN A 163 16.65 -19.26 -13.02
N ILE A 164 16.54 -18.37 -14.00
CA ILE A 164 16.92 -16.95 -13.87
C ILE A 164 16.08 -16.27 -12.79
N THR A 165 14.75 -16.38 -12.86
CA THR A 165 13.83 -15.75 -11.91
C THR A 165 14.08 -16.27 -10.50
N LEU A 166 14.28 -17.57 -10.30
CA LEU A 166 14.58 -18.13 -8.97
C LEU A 166 15.96 -17.74 -8.47
N THR A 167 16.94 -17.61 -9.36
CA THR A 167 18.26 -17.09 -9.02
C THR A 167 18.17 -15.64 -8.53
N PHE A 168 17.37 -14.81 -9.21
CA PHE A 168 17.11 -13.44 -8.79
C PHE A 168 16.35 -13.37 -7.46
N LEU A 169 15.22 -14.09 -7.34
CA LEU A 169 14.43 -14.15 -6.10
C LEU A 169 15.26 -14.62 -4.91
N LEU A 170 16.12 -15.63 -5.09
CA LEU A 170 17.03 -16.07 -4.05
C LEU A 170 18.02 -14.95 -3.69
N SER A 171 18.58 -14.22 -4.65
CA SER A 171 19.52 -13.13 -4.39
C SER A 171 18.93 -11.98 -3.56
N VAL A 172 17.63 -11.71 -3.68
CA VAL A 172 16.96 -10.67 -2.88
C VAL A 172 16.30 -11.21 -1.60
N SER A 173 16.33 -12.53 -1.41
CA SER A 173 15.74 -13.22 -0.26
C SER A 173 16.69 -13.30 0.94
N PRO A 174 16.18 -13.27 2.19
CA PRO A 174 16.98 -13.54 3.39
C PRO A 174 17.56 -14.96 3.43
N GLN A 175 17.02 -15.90 2.65
CA GLN A 175 17.56 -17.28 2.56
C GLN A 175 18.96 -17.33 1.91
N CYS A 176 19.39 -16.26 1.25
CA CYS A 176 20.69 -16.19 0.62
C CYS A 176 21.73 -15.55 1.53
N THR A 177 22.82 -16.29 1.76
CA THR A 177 23.96 -15.80 2.55
C THR A 177 24.59 -14.55 1.91
N ASP A 178 25.15 -13.65 2.71
CA ASP A 178 25.76 -12.41 2.20
C ASP A 178 26.90 -12.67 1.20
N ALA A 179 27.65 -13.78 1.40
CA ALA A 179 28.72 -14.19 0.49
C ALA A 179 28.17 -14.62 -0.88
N SER A 180 27.07 -15.37 -0.92
CA SER A 180 26.45 -15.85 -2.16
C SER A 180 25.56 -14.81 -2.84
N ARG A 181 25.07 -13.80 -2.11
CA ARG A 181 24.14 -12.77 -2.62
C ARG A 181 24.67 -12.09 -3.89
N LYS A 182 25.91 -11.57 -3.82
CA LYS A 182 26.57 -10.91 -4.95
C LYS A 182 26.78 -11.84 -6.14
N VAL A 183 27.00 -13.13 -5.89
CA VAL A 183 27.22 -14.12 -6.94
C VAL A 183 25.93 -14.39 -7.68
N TYR A 184 24.83 -14.63 -6.96
CA TYR A 184 23.53 -14.90 -7.58
C TYR A 184 22.94 -13.69 -8.27
N SER A 185 23.08 -12.49 -7.69
CA SER A 185 22.61 -11.25 -8.34
C SER A 185 23.31 -11.02 -9.67
N LEU A 186 24.64 -11.15 -9.72
CA LEU A 186 25.42 -11.02 -10.95
C LEU A 186 25.16 -12.15 -11.93
N LEU A 187 24.90 -13.37 -11.44
CA LEU A 187 24.57 -14.51 -12.29
C LEU A 187 23.26 -14.28 -13.05
N ALA A 188 22.21 -13.82 -12.36
CA ALA A 188 20.91 -13.53 -12.99
C ALA A 188 21.05 -12.44 -14.06
N VAL A 189 21.74 -11.34 -13.76
CA VAL A 189 22.03 -10.26 -14.72
C VAL A 189 22.75 -10.82 -15.95
N ARG A 190 23.87 -11.54 -15.76
CA ARG A 190 24.67 -12.08 -16.87
C ARG A 190 23.92 -13.10 -17.72
N GLN A 191 23.03 -13.91 -17.13
CA GLN A 191 22.21 -14.86 -17.89
C GLN A 191 21.23 -14.12 -18.80
N LEU A 192 20.61 -13.04 -18.31
CA LEU A 192 19.69 -12.22 -19.11
C LEU A 192 20.43 -11.35 -20.13
N GLU A 193 21.61 -10.81 -19.80
CA GLU A 193 22.46 -10.09 -20.77
C GLU A 193 22.83 -10.97 -21.96
N ARG A 194 23.22 -12.23 -21.72
CA ARG A 194 23.49 -13.18 -22.82
C ARG A 194 22.27 -13.43 -23.68
N ALA A 195 21.09 -13.54 -23.07
CA ALA A 195 19.83 -13.68 -23.80
C ALA A 195 19.51 -12.42 -24.61
N ALA A 196 19.77 -11.24 -24.05
CA ALA A 196 19.62 -9.95 -24.72
C ALA A 196 20.59 -9.83 -25.91
N ASP A 197 21.86 -10.18 -25.74
CA ASP A 197 22.87 -10.14 -26.80
C ASP A 197 22.55 -11.11 -27.94
N LEU A 198 22.01 -12.29 -27.63
CA LEU A 198 21.54 -13.24 -28.65
C LEU A 198 20.38 -12.64 -29.46
N THR A 199 19.47 -11.93 -28.80
CA THR A 199 18.35 -11.23 -29.44
C THR A 199 18.83 -10.09 -30.35
N GLU A 200 19.79 -9.30 -29.86
CA GLU A 200 20.35 -8.18 -30.61
C GLU A 200 21.14 -8.64 -31.84
N SER A 201 21.92 -9.71 -31.71
CA SER A 201 22.73 -10.26 -32.81
C SER A 201 21.94 -11.05 -33.85
N SER A 202 20.81 -11.65 -33.47
CA SER A 202 20.03 -12.53 -34.37
C SER A 202 19.04 -11.74 -35.21
N ALA A 203 19.03 -11.91 -36.53
CA ALA A 203 18.09 -11.21 -37.43
C ALA A 203 16.62 -11.56 -37.13
N LYS A 204 16.36 -12.82 -36.77
CA LYS A 204 15.09 -13.34 -36.28
C LYS A 204 15.39 -14.45 -35.29
N LEU A 205 14.73 -14.42 -34.14
CA LEU A 205 14.79 -15.50 -33.17
C LEU A 205 13.68 -16.51 -33.45
N GLU A 206 14.02 -17.78 -33.39
CA GLU A 206 13.05 -18.87 -33.38
C GLU A 206 12.50 -19.07 -31.95
N PRO A 207 11.27 -19.58 -31.79
CA PRO A 207 10.65 -19.81 -30.48
C PRO A 207 11.50 -20.68 -29.53
N THR A 208 12.37 -21.51 -30.09
CA THR A 208 13.27 -22.42 -29.36
C THR A 208 14.58 -21.78 -28.93
N ASP A 209 14.91 -20.58 -29.41
CA ASP A 209 16.17 -19.93 -29.08
C ASP A 209 16.20 -19.54 -27.59
N ARG A 210 17.38 -19.17 -27.08
CA ARG A 210 17.54 -18.73 -25.69
C ARG A 210 17.60 -17.20 -25.56
N GLY A 211 17.03 -16.50 -26.55
CA GLY A 211 16.90 -15.05 -26.58
C GLY A 211 15.58 -14.57 -25.97
N LEU A 212 15.48 -13.27 -25.72
CA LEU A 212 14.28 -12.61 -25.21
C LEU A 212 13.26 -12.45 -26.36
N LEU A 213 12.05 -12.98 -26.19
CA LEU A 213 10.98 -12.93 -27.20
C LEU A 213 9.74 -12.20 -26.70
N THR A 214 9.29 -12.56 -25.50
CA THR A 214 8.01 -12.09 -24.95
C THR A 214 8.18 -10.80 -24.16
N GLU A 215 7.08 -10.04 -23.99
CA GLU A 215 7.09 -8.82 -23.18
C GLU A 215 7.53 -9.11 -21.72
N GLU A 216 7.08 -10.24 -21.15
CA GLU A 216 7.44 -10.66 -19.79
C GLU A 216 8.93 -10.96 -19.62
N GLU A 217 9.56 -11.63 -20.58
CA GLU A 217 11.01 -11.92 -20.56
C GLU A 217 11.83 -10.62 -20.62
N ILE A 218 11.38 -9.66 -21.43
CA ILE A 218 12.02 -8.35 -21.58
C ILE A 218 11.81 -7.51 -20.31
N CYS A 219 10.61 -7.44 -19.77
CA CYS A 219 10.34 -6.70 -18.54
C CYS A 219 11.08 -7.32 -17.35
N LEU A 220 11.18 -8.65 -17.26
CA LEU A 220 12.03 -9.33 -16.28
C LEU A 220 13.49 -8.88 -16.43
N TYR A 221 14.02 -8.82 -17.66
CA TYR A 221 15.37 -8.34 -17.91
C TYR A 221 15.60 -6.93 -17.35
N TYR A 222 14.73 -5.98 -17.67
CA TYR A 222 14.89 -4.60 -17.19
C TYR A 222 14.68 -4.45 -15.69
N ARG A 223 13.77 -5.21 -15.06
CA ARG A 223 13.59 -5.18 -13.60
C ARG A 223 14.81 -5.74 -12.87
N VAL A 224 15.41 -6.84 -13.35
CA VAL A 224 16.65 -7.39 -12.80
C VAL A 224 17.82 -6.43 -13.02
N LEU A 225 17.94 -5.84 -14.21
CA LEU A 225 18.98 -4.87 -14.54
C LEU A 225 18.86 -3.59 -13.69
N ARG A 226 17.64 -3.11 -13.42
CA ARG A 226 17.41 -1.97 -12.52
C ARG A 226 17.81 -2.26 -11.07
N SER A 227 17.64 -3.51 -10.62
CA SER A 227 17.96 -3.90 -9.24
C SER A 227 19.45 -4.15 -9.00
N HIS A 228 20.18 -4.69 -9.99
CA HIS A 228 21.54 -5.19 -9.79
C HIS A 228 22.56 -4.81 -10.87
N GLY A 229 22.12 -4.24 -12.00
CA GLY A 229 22.99 -3.68 -13.02
C GLY A 229 23.40 -2.25 -12.72
N THR A 230 24.18 -1.67 -13.62
CA THR A 230 24.55 -0.25 -13.55
C THR A 230 23.51 0.64 -14.26
N LYS A 231 23.46 1.91 -13.87
CA LYS A 231 22.59 2.91 -14.50
C LYS A 231 22.91 3.05 -16.00
N GLU A 232 24.20 3.04 -16.33
CA GLU A 232 24.71 3.21 -17.69
C GLU A 232 24.34 2.04 -18.59
N GLU A 233 24.45 0.80 -18.09
CA GLU A 233 24.00 -0.40 -18.81
C GLU A 233 22.49 -0.36 -19.07
N PHE A 234 21.70 0.02 -18.06
CA PHE A 234 20.25 0.16 -18.21
C PHE A 234 19.88 1.17 -19.32
N ILE A 235 20.47 2.36 -19.29
CA ILE A 235 20.23 3.42 -20.27
C ILE A 235 20.64 2.96 -21.67
N SER A 236 21.82 2.35 -21.80
CA SER A 236 22.32 1.85 -23.09
C SER A 236 21.37 0.83 -23.71
N ARG A 237 20.84 -0.10 -22.91
CA ARG A 237 19.90 -1.13 -23.37
C ARG A 237 18.54 -0.55 -23.69
N LEU A 238 18.07 0.44 -22.92
CA LEU A 238 16.79 1.11 -23.16
C LEU A 238 16.72 1.79 -24.53
N GLN A 239 17.86 2.17 -25.10
CA GLN A 239 18.00 2.78 -26.42
C GLN A 239 18.28 1.76 -27.55
N SER A 240 18.32 0.46 -27.24
CA SER A 240 18.67 -0.55 -28.22
C SER A 240 17.59 -0.68 -29.32
N PRO A 241 17.97 -1.07 -30.55
CA PRO A 241 17.05 -1.09 -31.67
C PRO A 241 15.99 -2.20 -31.60
N LYS A 242 16.24 -3.29 -30.86
CA LYS A 242 15.31 -4.43 -30.74
C LYS A 242 14.69 -4.61 -29.35
N LEU A 243 15.44 -4.29 -28.30
CA LEU A 243 15.01 -4.44 -26.90
C LEU A 243 14.72 -3.10 -26.21
N GLY A 244 15.01 -1.97 -26.85
CA GLY A 244 14.78 -0.66 -26.29
C GLY A 244 13.29 -0.30 -26.17
N ALA A 245 12.97 0.68 -25.34
CA ALA A 245 11.60 1.07 -25.05
C ALA A 245 10.78 1.41 -26.32
N ILE A 246 11.40 2.12 -27.26
CA ILE A 246 10.78 2.52 -28.52
C ILE A 246 10.53 1.33 -29.45
N SER A 247 11.42 0.35 -29.45
CA SER A 247 11.25 -0.88 -30.23
C SER A 247 10.07 -1.71 -29.72
N GLN A 248 9.93 -1.82 -28.39
CA GLN A 248 8.82 -2.54 -27.76
C GLN A 248 7.48 -1.81 -27.98
N LEU A 249 7.46 -0.48 -27.97
CA LEU A 249 6.27 0.29 -28.32
C LEU A 249 5.77 0.00 -29.73
N LYS A 250 6.67 -0.17 -30.72
CA LYS A 250 6.29 -0.53 -32.10
C LYS A 250 5.61 -1.89 -32.18
N GLU A 251 5.93 -2.81 -31.27
CA GLU A 251 5.27 -4.11 -31.14
C GLU A 251 3.95 -4.05 -30.35
N GLY A 252 3.52 -2.85 -29.90
CA GLY A 252 2.33 -2.68 -29.08
C GLY A 252 2.52 -2.99 -27.59
N ARG A 253 3.77 -3.02 -27.12
CA ARG A 253 4.15 -3.30 -25.73
C ARG A 253 4.54 -2.00 -25.02
N LYS A 254 3.81 -1.62 -23.97
CA LYS A 254 3.97 -0.30 -23.32
C LYS A 254 4.64 -0.35 -21.97
N LEU A 255 4.63 -1.50 -21.30
CA LEU A 255 5.05 -1.60 -19.90
C LEU A 255 6.49 -1.11 -19.69
N LEU A 256 7.42 -1.60 -20.52
CA LEU A 256 8.82 -1.17 -20.48
C LEU A 256 9.00 0.33 -20.66
N PHE A 257 8.21 0.95 -21.55
CA PHE A 257 8.31 2.39 -21.79
C PHE A 257 7.92 3.18 -20.55
N CYS A 258 6.80 2.84 -19.91
CA CYS A 258 6.37 3.48 -18.66
C CYS A 258 7.38 3.24 -17.52
N GLU A 259 7.76 1.98 -17.27
CA GLU A 259 8.72 1.66 -16.20
C GLU A 259 10.11 2.28 -16.43
N GLY A 260 10.55 2.36 -17.68
CA GLY A 260 11.78 3.02 -18.09
C GLY A 260 11.74 4.51 -17.84
N LEU A 261 10.64 5.19 -18.19
CA LEU A 261 10.45 6.62 -17.90
C LEU A 261 10.42 6.93 -16.40
N ASP A 262 9.86 6.03 -15.58
CA ASP A 262 9.88 6.16 -14.12
C ASP A 262 11.29 5.95 -13.54
N ALA A 263 12.07 5.03 -14.09
CA ALA A 263 13.47 4.84 -13.72
C ALA A 263 14.32 6.09 -14.06
N LEU A 264 14.19 6.61 -15.28
CA LEU A 264 14.93 7.81 -15.72
C LEU A 264 14.57 9.04 -14.90
N GLU A 265 13.30 9.22 -14.53
CA GLU A 265 12.86 10.33 -13.68
C GLU A 265 13.52 10.25 -12.30
N SER A 266 13.59 9.05 -11.71
CA SER A 266 14.27 8.84 -10.42
C SER A 266 15.76 9.16 -10.45
N TRP A 267 16.38 9.09 -11.64
CA TRP A 267 17.80 9.41 -11.85
C TRP A 267 18.04 10.83 -12.39
N GLY A 268 16.98 11.60 -12.66
CA GLY A 268 17.08 12.95 -13.21
C GLY A 268 17.55 13.03 -14.67
N GLU A 269 17.38 11.97 -15.46
CA GLU A 269 17.81 11.89 -16.86
C GLU A 269 16.80 12.55 -17.82
N TRP A 270 16.64 13.88 -17.70
CA TRP A 270 15.61 14.63 -18.42
C TRP A 270 15.77 14.63 -19.94
N ASP A 271 16.99 14.74 -20.46
CA ASP A 271 17.24 14.76 -21.90
C ASP A 271 16.80 13.45 -22.59
N LEU A 272 17.01 12.32 -21.90
CA LEU A 272 16.59 11.02 -22.42
C LEU A 272 15.08 10.84 -22.34
N ILE A 273 14.44 11.29 -21.26
CA ILE A 273 12.97 11.32 -21.15
C ILE A 273 12.38 12.14 -22.30
N TYR A 274 12.92 13.34 -22.55
CA TYR A 274 12.49 14.20 -23.65
C TYR A 274 12.56 13.47 -24.99
N LYS A 275 13.72 12.87 -25.29
CA LYS A 275 13.95 12.13 -26.54
C LYS A 275 12.99 10.95 -26.69
N LEU A 276 12.82 10.12 -25.67
CA LEU A 276 11.96 8.93 -25.73
C LEU A 276 10.49 9.30 -25.90
N CYS A 277 9.99 10.30 -25.16
CA CYS A 277 8.60 10.75 -25.31
C CYS A 277 8.35 11.34 -26.70
N ARG A 278 9.28 12.14 -27.21
CA ARG A 278 9.22 12.67 -28.58
C ARG A 278 9.13 11.56 -29.62
N GLU A 279 10.03 10.58 -29.55
CA GLU A 279 10.05 9.43 -30.48
C GLU A 279 8.76 8.61 -30.40
N ALA A 280 8.27 8.32 -29.19
CA ALA A 280 7.01 7.60 -28.98
C ALA A 280 5.80 8.32 -29.59
N LEU A 281 5.68 9.64 -29.35
CA LEU A 281 4.57 10.44 -29.85
C LEU A 281 4.63 10.61 -31.38
N VAL A 282 5.82 10.75 -31.97
CA VAL A 282 5.99 10.81 -33.43
C VAL A 282 5.62 9.47 -34.07
N LEU A 283 6.01 8.34 -33.48
CA LEU A 283 5.63 7.01 -33.97
C LEU A 283 4.12 6.81 -34.06
N GLY A 284 3.37 7.34 -33.09
CA GLY A 284 1.92 7.33 -33.12
C GLY A 284 1.34 8.11 -34.30
N LEU A 285 1.95 9.25 -34.68
CA LEU A 285 1.50 10.09 -35.79
C LEU A 285 1.88 9.52 -37.17
N GLU A 286 2.98 8.78 -37.26
CA GLU A 286 3.46 8.15 -38.50
C GLU A 286 2.71 6.85 -38.86
N GLY A 287 1.79 6.39 -38.00
CA GLY A 287 0.95 5.22 -38.24
C GLY A 287 1.64 3.88 -37.97
N ALA A 288 2.86 3.89 -37.42
CA ALA A 288 3.57 2.67 -36.99
C ALA A 288 2.89 2.01 -35.76
N THR A 289 2.17 2.80 -34.97
CA THR A 289 1.35 2.34 -33.85
C THR A 289 0.09 3.20 -33.79
N SER A 290 -0.95 2.74 -33.08
CA SER A 290 -2.13 3.58 -32.85
C SER A 290 -1.72 4.89 -32.15
N PRO A 291 -2.03 6.08 -32.70
CA PRO A 291 -1.69 7.36 -32.07
C PRO A 291 -2.18 7.44 -30.63
N PHE A 292 -3.32 6.82 -30.33
CA PHE A 292 -3.94 6.86 -29.01
C PHE A 292 -3.32 5.88 -28.01
N PHE A 293 -2.52 4.91 -28.46
CA PHE A 293 -1.79 4.01 -27.58
C PHE A 293 -0.67 4.73 -26.82
N VAL A 294 0.02 5.67 -27.48
CA VAL A 294 1.11 6.47 -26.92
C VAL A 294 0.63 7.81 -26.32
N CYS A 295 -0.59 8.24 -26.63
CA CYS A 295 -1.20 9.49 -26.16
C CYS A 295 -1.78 9.36 -24.74
N ASP A 296 -0.95 8.97 -23.76
CA ASP A 296 -1.32 8.98 -22.35
C ASP A 296 -0.85 10.24 -21.62
N LEU A 297 -1.49 10.53 -20.48
CA LEU A 297 -1.21 11.72 -19.69
C LEU A 297 0.19 11.69 -19.03
N GLN A 298 0.70 10.52 -18.64
CA GLN A 298 2.02 10.37 -18.03
C GLN A 298 3.13 10.75 -19.03
N THR A 299 3.02 10.27 -20.26
CA THR A 299 3.90 10.58 -21.40
C THR A 299 3.89 12.07 -21.68
N TRP A 300 2.71 12.69 -21.81
CA TRP A 300 2.63 14.15 -22.03
C TRP A 300 3.21 14.96 -20.87
N ARG A 301 2.92 14.59 -19.62
CA ARG A 301 3.47 15.27 -18.43
C ARG A 301 4.98 15.16 -18.37
N LYS A 302 5.53 13.96 -18.55
CA LYS A 302 6.97 13.73 -18.56
C LYS A 302 7.63 14.42 -19.74
N PHE A 303 6.99 14.46 -20.91
CA PHE A 303 7.51 15.15 -22.10
C PHE A 303 7.64 16.67 -21.87
N ALA A 304 6.57 17.32 -21.41
CA ALA A 304 6.57 18.76 -21.13
C ALA A 304 7.51 19.12 -19.97
N THR A 305 7.52 18.30 -18.90
CA THR A 305 8.43 18.50 -17.76
C THR A 305 9.89 18.34 -18.17
N ALA A 306 10.21 17.30 -18.95
CA ALA A 306 11.57 17.10 -19.46
C ALA A 306 12.00 18.24 -20.38
N ALA A 307 11.13 18.67 -21.30
CA ALA A 307 11.38 19.80 -22.20
C ALA A 307 11.71 21.10 -21.44
N SER A 308 11.07 21.34 -20.29
CA SER A 308 11.38 22.51 -19.45
C SER A 308 12.74 22.45 -18.73
N LYS A 309 13.40 21.28 -18.74
CA LYS A 309 14.65 21.01 -18.03
C LYS A 309 15.82 20.68 -18.95
N THR A 310 15.63 20.71 -20.27
CA THR A 310 16.71 20.52 -21.26
C THR A 310 17.60 21.76 -21.35
N ALA A 311 18.72 21.67 -22.08
CA ALA A 311 19.64 22.78 -22.31
C ALA A 311 19.03 23.95 -23.12
N ASP A 312 18.06 23.66 -24.00
CA ASP A 312 17.28 24.66 -24.76
C ASP A 312 15.78 24.45 -24.51
N PRO A 313 15.23 25.00 -23.40
CA PRO A 313 13.84 24.84 -23.05
C PRO A 313 12.87 25.45 -24.07
N ASP A 314 13.23 26.59 -24.66
CA ASP A 314 12.36 27.31 -25.59
C ASP A 314 12.16 26.51 -26.89
N GLY A 315 13.25 26.01 -27.47
CA GLY A 315 13.18 25.15 -28.65
C GLY A 315 12.47 23.82 -28.36
N SER A 316 12.77 23.20 -27.22
CA SER A 316 12.19 21.91 -26.82
C SER A 316 10.67 22.02 -26.59
N LEU A 317 10.20 23.07 -25.93
CA LEU A 317 8.78 23.29 -25.69
C LEU A 317 8.02 23.69 -26.96
N ALA A 318 8.65 24.43 -27.88
CA ALA A 318 8.08 24.69 -29.20
C ALA A 318 7.85 23.39 -29.98
N GLU A 319 8.77 22.43 -29.89
CA GLU A 319 8.60 21.11 -30.49
C GLU A 319 7.45 20.32 -29.84
N VAL A 320 7.33 20.34 -28.50
CA VAL A 320 6.18 19.75 -27.78
C VAL A 320 4.86 20.30 -28.32
N GLN A 321 4.74 21.63 -28.46
CA GLN A 321 3.55 22.27 -29.01
C GLN A 321 3.25 21.86 -30.45
N ASN A 322 4.28 21.72 -31.29
CA ASN A 322 4.10 21.31 -32.68
C ASN A 322 3.59 19.88 -32.79
N ILE A 323 4.12 18.95 -31.99
CA ILE A 323 3.62 17.56 -31.94
C ILE A 323 2.18 17.54 -31.43
N LEU A 324 1.88 18.30 -30.37
CA LEU A 324 0.55 18.38 -29.79
C LEU A 324 -0.50 18.93 -30.78
N LYS A 325 -0.15 19.95 -31.58
CA LYS A 325 -1.02 20.47 -32.65
C LYS A 325 -1.40 19.39 -33.66
N ARG A 326 -0.44 18.55 -34.07
CA ARG A 326 -0.71 17.41 -34.98
C ARG A 326 -1.67 16.40 -34.36
N TYR A 327 -1.58 16.14 -33.06
CA TYR A 327 -2.55 15.29 -32.36
C TYR A 327 -3.95 15.93 -32.27
N ILE A 328 -4.02 17.25 -32.11
CA ILE A 328 -5.28 18.01 -32.10
C ILE A 328 -5.97 17.96 -33.45
N GLU A 329 -5.22 17.99 -34.56
CA GLU A 329 -5.77 17.86 -35.92
C GLU A 329 -6.47 16.51 -36.16
N ILE A 330 -6.04 15.45 -35.46
CA ILE A 330 -6.64 14.11 -35.57
C ILE A 330 -7.62 13.77 -34.43
N LYS A 331 -7.88 14.72 -33.52
CA LYS A 331 -8.69 14.49 -32.30
C LYS A 331 -10.14 14.09 -32.57
N ASP A 332 -10.70 14.49 -33.71
CA ASP A 332 -12.11 14.23 -34.03
C ASP A 332 -12.37 12.72 -34.24
N LYS A 333 -11.31 11.96 -34.52
CA LYS A 333 -11.32 10.49 -34.62
C LYS A 333 -11.09 9.80 -33.27
N ALA A 334 -10.81 10.55 -32.21
CA ALA A 334 -10.46 10.05 -30.89
C ALA A 334 -11.69 9.81 -30.00
N SER A 335 -11.58 8.87 -29.06
CA SER A 335 -12.56 8.77 -27.97
C SER A 335 -12.46 9.98 -27.03
N GLU A 336 -13.52 10.24 -26.27
CA GLU A 336 -13.59 11.36 -25.32
C GLU A 336 -12.44 11.36 -24.28
N MET A 337 -11.98 10.17 -23.85
CA MET A 337 -10.85 10.03 -22.94
C MET A 337 -9.57 10.65 -23.52
N TYR A 338 -9.29 10.39 -24.79
CA TYR A 338 -8.09 10.92 -25.45
C TYR A 338 -8.21 12.41 -25.73
N LYS A 339 -9.40 12.91 -26.08
CA LYS A 339 -9.65 14.35 -26.21
C LYS A 339 -9.35 15.07 -24.90
N LYS A 340 -9.81 14.52 -23.77
CA LYS A 340 -9.49 15.04 -22.44
C LYS A 340 -7.99 15.01 -22.15
N ASN A 341 -7.31 13.90 -22.44
CA ASN A 341 -5.85 13.80 -22.26
C ASN A 341 -5.09 14.85 -23.08
N LEU A 342 -5.51 15.14 -24.31
CA LEU A 342 -4.92 16.19 -25.15
C LEU A 342 -5.18 17.58 -24.56
N SER A 343 -6.39 17.85 -24.06
CA SER A 343 -6.68 19.12 -23.38
C SER A 343 -5.87 19.29 -22.09
N LEU A 344 -5.61 18.21 -21.35
CA LEU A 344 -4.70 18.21 -20.19
C LEU A 344 -3.24 18.37 -20.60
N ALA A 345 -2.81 17.75 -21.70
CA ALA A 345 -1.47 17.92 -22.25
C ALA A 345 -1.20 19.36 -22.70
N LEU A 346 -2.21 20.02 -23.29
CA LEU A 346 -2.17 21.47 -23.58
C LEU A 346 -1.98 22.27 -22.30
N LEU A 347 -2.77 21.98 -21.26
CA LEU A 347 -2.69 22.66 -19.99
C LEU A 347 -1.30 22.50 -19.35
N GLU A 348 -0.79 21.27 -19.28
CA GLU A 348 0.56 21.00 -18.78
C GLU A 348 1.62 21.76 -19.58
N THR A 349 1.57 21.69 -20.91
CA THR A 349 2.53 22.38 -21.78
C THR A 349 2.50 23.88 -21.53
N THR A 350 1.33 24.50 -21.43
CA THR A 350 1.17 25.94 -21.15
C THR A 350 1.76 26.32 -19.79
N PHE A 351 1.64 25.47 -18.77
CA PHE A 351 2.21 25.72 -17.44
C PHE A 351 3.72 25.57 -17.37
N ARG A 352 4.32 24.80 -18.28
CA ARG A 352 5.77 24.63 -18.39
C ARG A 352 6.45 25.65 -19.31
N LEU A 353 5.69 26.44 -20.06
CA LEU A 353 6.25 27.51 -20.89
C LEU A 353 6.89 28.61 -20.03
N PRO A 354 8.08 29.11 -20.41
CA PRO A 354 8.67 30.25 -19.73
C PRO A 354 7.79 31.51 -19.91
N ALA A 355 7.79 32.35 -18.88
CA ALA A 355 6.92 33.54 -18.81
C ALA A 355 7.10 34.53 -19.99
N THR A 356 8.26 34.49 -20.64
CA THR A 356 8.61 35.27 -21.84
C THR A 356 7.89 34.78 -23.10
N ALA A 357 7.69 33.45 -23.25
CA ALA A 357 6.97 32.84 -24.36
C ALA A 357 5.44 32.91 -24.19
N VAL A 358 4.97 32.98 -22.94
CA VAL A 358 3.55 33.15 -22.57
C VAL A 358 3.06 34.59 -22.81
N ASN A 359 3.97 35.57 -22.75
CA ASN A 359 3.69 36.99 -22.96
C ASN A 359 4.54 37.60 -24.09
N PRO A 360 4.30 37.23 -25.36
CA PRO A 360 4.87 37.97 -26.48
C PRO A 360 4.15 39.31 -26.58
N THR A 361 4.67 40.35 -25.91
CA THR A 361 4.40 41.77 -26.23
C THR A 361 2.95 42.08 -26.64
N ARG A 362 1.99 41.78 -25.75
CA ARG A 362 0.63 42.32 -25.84
C ARG A 362 0.22 42.92 -24.51
N GLU A 363 0.65 44.16 -24.28
CA GLU A 363 0.30 45.00 -23.11
C GLU A 363 -1.22 45.27 -22.96
N ASN A 364 -2.08 44.65 -23.78
CA ASN A 364 -3.52 44.93 -23.86
C ASN A 364 -4.46 43.75 -23.53
N GLU A 365 -3.97 42.53 -23.25
CA GLU A 365 -4.82 41.42 -22.78
C GLU A 365 -4.63 41.19 -21.27
N ARG A 366 -5.68 41.45 -20.48
CA ARG A 366 -5.68 41.39 -19.00
C ARG A 366 -5.49 39.98 -18.41
N LEU A 367 -5.43 38.92 -19.22
CA LEU A 367 -5.44 37.52 -18.79
C LEU A 367 -4.16 36.80 -19.26
N SER A 368 -3.51 36.04 -18.37
CA SER A 368 -2.37 35.22 -18.75
C SER A 368 -2.79 34.00 -19.58
N ALA A 369 -1.90 33.48 -20.44
CA ALA A 369 -2.24 32.29 -21.22
C ALA A 369 -2.56 31.06 -20.36
N ARG A 370 -1.99 30.97 -19.14
CA ARG A 370 -2.32 29.92 -18.16
C ARG A 370 -3.78 29.99 -17.73
N VAL A 371 -4.27 31.20 -17.43
CA VAL A 371 -5.68 31.45 -17.04
C VAL A 371 -6.61 31.18 -18.22
N ILE A 372 -6.25 31.63 -19.43
CA ILE A 372 -7.02 31.37 -20.65
C ILE A 372 -7.14 29.86 -20.89
N GLN A 373 -6.05 29.11 -20.78
CA GLN A 373 -6.03 27.68 -21.05
C GLN A 373 -6.87 26.88 -20.04
N ILE A 374 -6.88 27.28 -18.75
CA ILE A 374 -7.80 26.70 -17.76
C ILE A 374 -9.25 27.00 -18.15
N GLY A 375 -9.55 28.23 -18.58
CA GLY A 375 -10.88 28.61 -19.06
C GLY A 375 -11.36 27.73 -20.22
N LEU A 376 -10.51 27.52 -21.23
CA LEU A 376 -10.81 26.67 -22.38
C LEU A 376 -11.02 25.20 -21.98
N PHE A 377 -10.26 24.70 -21.01
CA PHE A 377 -10.47 23.36 -20.48
C PHE A 377 -11.81 23.26 -19.76
N LEU A 378 -12.12 24.21 -18.88
CA LEU A 378 -13.36 24.23 -18.14
C LEU A 378 -14.58 24.37 -19.05
N ASP A 379 -14.52 25.22 -20.07
CA ASP A 379 -15.60 25.36 -21.06
C ASP A 379 -16.05 24.02 -21.67
N GLN A 380 -15.10 23.11 -21.91
CA GLN A 380 -15.36 21.79 -22.46
C GLN A 380 -15.77 20.73 -21.42
N TYR A 381 -15.25 20.82 -20.19
CA TYR A 381 -15.30 19.71 -19.23
C TYR A 381 -15.91 20.05 -17.86
N PHE A 382 -16.35 21.28 -17.58
CA PHE A 382 -16.80 21.67 -16.24
C PHE A 382 -17.95 20.82 -15.67
N GLU A 383 -18.74 20.17 -16.54
CA GLU A 383 -19.85 19.30 -16.16
C GLU A 383 -19.42 17.89 -15.73
N ARG A 384 -18.15 17.54 -15.97
CA ARG A 384 -17.57 16.24 -15.60
C ARG A 384 -17.20 16.21 -14.12
N LEU A 385 -17.40 15.05 -13.49
CA LEU A 385 -17.04 14.78 -12.09
C LEU A 385 -15.57 15.14 -11.79
N SER A 386 -14.65 14.80 -12.70
CA SER A 386 -13.22 14.99 -12.52
C SER A 386 -12.73 16.43 -12.71
N ALA A 387 -13.58 17.34 -13.21
CA ALA A 387 -13.15 18.65 -13.72
C ALA A 387 -12.36 19.47 -12.69
N PHE A 388 -12.78 19.40 -11.42
CA PHE A 388 -12.08 20.07 -10.33
C PHE A 388 -10.70 19.46 -10.08
N ASP A 389 -10.63 18.13 -9.93
CA ASP A 389 -9.36 17.42 -9.64
C ASP A 389 -8.36 17.54 -10.79
N ASP A 390 -8.85 17.61 -12.03
CA ASP A 390 -8.06 17.82 -13.23
C ASP A 390 -7.33 19.18 -13.21
N ILE A 391 -7.98 20.25 -12.73
CA ILE A 391 -7.41 21.62 -12.74
C ILE A 391 -6.78 22.05 -11.41
N LYS A 392 -7.11 21.38 -10.32
CA LYS A 392 -6.75 21.79 -8.95
C LYS A 392 -5.25 22.02 -8.77
N GLY A 393 -4.42 21.10 -9.30
CA GLY A 393 -2.95 21.23 -9.25
C GLY A 393 -2.46 22.48 -9.98
N TYR A 394 -3.00 22.75 -11.16
CA TYR A 394 -2.67 23.93 -11.96
C TYR A 394 -3.12 25.23 -11.30
N VAL A 395 -4.32 25.27 -10.71
CA VAL A 395 -4.81 26.44 -9.96
C VAL A 395 -3.88 26.77 -8.78
N ALA A 396 -3.29 25.76 -8.13
CA ALA A 396 -2.33 25.96 -7.04
C ALA A 396 -0.95 26.51 -7.50
N GLU A 397 -0.64 26.45 -8.80
CA GLU A 397 0.57 27.03 -9.41
C GLU A 397 0.37 28.47 -9.93
N LEU A 398 -0.87 28.97 -9.97
CA LEU A 398 -1.18 30.33 -10.43
C LEU A 398 -0.78 31.39 -9.38
N SER A 399 -0.41 32.57 -9.86
CA SER A 399 -0.26 33.75 -8.99
C SER A 399 -1.62 34.24 -8.49
N PHE A 400 -1.62 35.03 -7.42
CA PHE A 400 -2.85 35.60 -6.86
C PHE A 400 -3.67 36.41 -7.89
N GLU A 401 -3.01 37.21 -8.72
CA GLU A 401 -3.69 38.02 -9.74
C GLU A 401 -4.32 37.17 -10.85
N GLU A 402 -3.62 36.11 -11.27
CA GLU A 402 -4.15 35.15 -12.25
C GLU A 402 -5.36 34.39 -11.70
N VAL A 403 -5.29 33.96 -10.45
CA VAL A 403 -6.40 33.32 -9.74
C VAL A 403 -7.60 34.26 -9.66
N LYS A 404 -7.38 35.51 -9.27
CA LYS A 404 -8.44 36.51 -9.18
C LYS A 404 -9.09 36.73 -10.55
N ALA A 405 -8.28 36.86 -11.60
CA ALA A 405 -8.75 36.99 -12.97
C ALA A 405 -9.53 35.76 -13.44
N LEU A 406 -9.10 34.54 -13.10
CA LEU A 406 -9.83 33.30 -13.38
C LEU A 406 -11.23 33.33 -12.75
N MET A 407 -11.32 33.70 -11.47
CA MET A 407 -12.58 33.70 -10.72
C MET A 407 -13.53 34.82 -11.11
N GLU A 408 -13.03 36.03 -11.36
CA GLU A 408 -13.86 37.21 -11.63
C GLU A 408 -14.18 37.40 -13.12
N SER A 409 -13.28 36.98 -14.01
CA SER A 409 -13.39 37.29 -15.45
C SER A 409 -13.62 36.07 -16.34
N VAL A 410 -13.12 34.89 -15.98
CA VAL A 410 -13.19 33.69 -16.85
C VAL A 410 -14.33 32.77 -16.46
N VAL A 411 -14.34 32.27 -15.22
CA VAL A 411 -15.35 31.31 -14.75
C VAL A 411 -16.79 31.82 -14.97
N PRO A 412 -17.15 33.08 -14.66
CA PRO A 412 -18.50 33.58 -14.88
C PRO A 412 -18.92 33.67 -16.35
N ARG A 413 -17.95 33.73 -17.28
CA ARG A 413 -18.19 33.86 -18.73
C ARG A 413 -18.23 32.53 -19.48
N ILE A 414 -18.03 31.41 -18.80
CA ILE A 414 -18.14 30.07 -19.41
C ILE A 414 -19.57 29.81 -19.90
N LEU A 415 -20.57 30.35 -19.21
CA LEU A 415 -21.97 30.21 -19.61
C LEU A 415 -22.56 31.57 -19.96
N ASP A 416 -23.31 31.60 -21.06
CA ASP A 416 -24.11 32.75 -21.46
C ASP A 416 -25.31 32.96 -20.51
N GLU A 417 -25.89 34.17 -20.54
CA GLU A 417 -27.08 34.50 -19.74
C GLU A 417 -28.28 33.59 -20.05
N ASP A 418 -28.36 33.04 -21.26
CA ASP A 418 -29.43 32.13 -21.70
C ASP A 418 -29.17 30.65 -21.39
N ALA A 419 -28.03 30.33 -20.75
CA ALA A 419 -27.69 28.95 -20.43
C ALA A 419 -28.73 28.29 -19.50
N ASN A 420 -28.97 26.99 -19.73
CA ASN A 420 -29.88 26.18 -18.91
C ASN A 420 -29.52 26.29 -17.42
N LYS A 421 -30.55 26.47 -16.57
CA LYS A 421 -30.45 26.54 -15.10
C LYS A 421 -29.59 25.42 -14.51
N THR A 422 -29.71 24.20 -15.03
CA THR A 422 -28.92 23.05 -14.55
C THR A 422 -27.42 23.28 -14.73
N ARG A 423 -26.99 23.77 -15.90
CA ARG A 423 -25.57 24.04 -16.19
C ARG A 423 -25.02 25.14 -15.30
N LYS A 424 -25.81 26.22 -15.10
CA LYS A 424 -25.46 27.34 -14.22
C LYS A 424 -25.15 26.86 -12.80
N ILE A 425 -25.92 25.90 -12.30
CA ILE A 425 -25.73 25.34 -10.95
C ILE A 425 -24.48 24.48 -10.85
N VAL A 426 -24.18 23.66 -11.86
CA VAL A 426 -22.96 22.87 -11.89
C VAL A 426 -21.73 23.79 -11.89
N LEU A 427 -21.76 24.86 -12.70
CA LEU A 427 -20.71 25.88 -12.72
C LEU A 427 -20.59 26.62 -11.38
N GLU A 428 -21.71 26.94 -10.74
CA GLU A 428 -21.71 27.60 -9.42
C GLU A 428 -21.12 26.69 -8.32
N ALA A 429 -21.45 25.39 -8.32
CA ALA A 429 -20.84 24.42 -7.41
C ALA A 429 -19.32 24.29 -7.64
N LEU A 430 -18.87 24.25 -8.90
CA LEU A 430 -17.44 24.30 -9.23
C LEU A 430 -16.78 25.58 -8.73
N SER A 431 -17.42 26.74 -8.93
CA SER A 431 -16.96 28.03 -8.43
C SER A 431 -16.83 28.03 -6.90
N CYS A 432 -17.76 27.42 -6.16
CA CYS A 432 -17.65 27.24 -4.72
C CYS A 432 -16.42 26.41 -4.33
N LYS A 433 -16.13 25.30 -5.02
CA LYS A 433 -14.93 24.48 -4.78
C LYS A 433 -13.64 25.26 -5.04
N LEU A 434 -13.57 26.02 -6.13
CA LEU A 434 -12.43 26.88 -6.43
C LEU A 434 -12.27 27.97 -5.36
N ARG A 435 -13.34 28.66 -4.96
CA ARG A 435 -13.29 29.66 -3.88
C ARG A 435 -12.83 29.08 -2.55
N TYR A 436 -13.25 27.85 -2.24
CA TYR A 436 -12.76 27.13 -1.07
C TYR A 436 -11.24 26.94 -1.14
N LEU A 437 -10.73 26.32 -2.22
CA LEU A 437 -9.31 26.05 -2.47
C LEU A 437 -8.44 27.30 -2.22
N LEU A 438 -8.92 28.46 -2.69
CA LEU A 438 -8.23 29.75 -2.56
C LEU A 438 -8.29 30.30 -1.14
N SER A 439 -9.46 30.23 -0.50
CA SER A 439 -9.66 30.72 0.88
C SER A 439 -8.82 29.94 1.90
N THR A 440 -8.47 28.69 1.58
CA THR A 440 -7.65 27.81 2.41
C THR A 440 -6.18 27.78 2.02
N CYS A 441 -5.80 28.39 0.89
CA CYS A 441 -4.41 28.44 0.45
C CYS A 441 -3.62 29.47 1.27
N PRO A 442 -2.48 29.10 1.91
CA PRO A 442 -1.68 30.05 2.70
C PRO A 442 -1.19 31.26 1.90
N GLN A 443 -1.02 31.12 0.59
CA GLN A 443 -0.53 32.19 -0.30
C GLN A 443 -1.53 33.34 -0.51
N THR A 444 -2.80 33.15 -0.14
CA THR A 444 -3.82 34.23 -0.23
C THR A 444 -3.80 35.17 0.96
N LEU A 445 -2.87 34.98 1.90
CA LEU A 445 -2.64 35.83 3.06
C LEU A 445 -1.33 36.63 2.89
N THR A 446 -1.34 37.91 3.27
CA THR A 446 -0.13 38.72 3.46
C THR A 446 0.14 38.88 4.96
N PRO A 447 1.39 38.67 5.43
CA PRO A 447 1.73 38.96 6.82
C PRO A 447 1.57 40.45 7.11
N GLN A 448 0.98 40.77 8.25
CA GLN A 448 0.94 42.12 8.81
C GLN A 448 1.98 42.25 9.94
N PRO A 449 2.46 43.47 10.26
CA PRO A 449 3.34 43.68 11.39
C PRO A 449 2.67 43.18 12.68
N SER A 450 3.36 42.34 13.44
CA SER A 450 2.85 41.74 14.68
C SER A 450 2.55 42.74 15.80
N VAL A 451 3.06 43.97 15.67
CA VAL A 451 2.81 45.09 16.57
C VAL A 451 2.49 46.32 15.72
N VAL A 452 1.31 46.89 15.91
CA VAL A 452 0.92 48.20 15.37
C VAL A 452 0.59 49.08 16.56
N GLU A 453 1.23 50.24 16.66
CA GLU A 453 1.02 51.20 17.76
C GLU A 453 1.22 50.63 19.19
N GLY A 454 2.13 49.65 19.34
CA GLY A 454 2.46 49.07 20.65
C GLY A 454 1.46 48.03 21.17
N GLN A 455 0.44 47.67 20.40
CA GLN A 455 -0.48 46.57 20.73
C GLN A 455 -0.18 45.33 19.88
N PRO A 456 -0.13 44.12 20.50
CA PRO A 456 -0.04 42.87 19.76
C PRO A 456 -1.34 42.64 18.98
N GLN A 457 -1.24 42.34 17.68
CA GLN A 457 -2.41 41.98 16.89
C GLN A 457 -2.78 40.51 17.06
N ASP A 458 -4.05 40.24 17.37
CA ASP A 458 -4.60 38.87 17.46
C ASP A 458 -4.65 38.15 16.10
N LYS A 459 -4.72 38.90 14.99
CA LYS A 459 -4.83 38.39 13.62
C LYS A 459 -3.63 38.83 12.78
N PRO A 460 -2.60 37.96 12.60
CA PRO A 460 -1.31 38.36 12.04
C PRO A 460 -1.29 38.47 10.50
N PHE A 461 -2.41 38.24 9.82
CA PHE A 461 -2.48 38.24 8.36
C PHE A 461 -3.57 39.17 7.84
N GLN A 462 -3.41 39.63 6.61
CA GLN A 462 -4.46 40.27 5.82
C GLN A 462 -4.81 39.40 4.62
N CYS A 463 -6.11 39.15 4.42
CA CYS A 463 -6.57 38.37 3.28
C CYS A 463 -6.53 39.19 2.00
N ARG A 464 -5.91 38.68 0.94
CA ARG A 464 -5.85 39.35 -0.36
C ARG A 464 -7.20 39.35 -1.11
N LEU A 465 -8.12 38.44 -0.76
CA LEU A 465 -9.44 38.33 -1.41
C LEU A 465 -10.45 39.34 -0.86
N CYS A 466 -10.55 39.47 0.47
CA CYS A 466 -11.53 40.36 1.11
C CYS A 466 -10.91 41.55 1.83
N SER A 467 -9.58 41.71 1.78
CA SER A 467 -8.80 42.75 2.44
C SER A 467 -8.96 42.83 3.97
N SER A 468 -9.66 41.88 4.59
CA SER A 468 -9.93 41.84 6.03
C SER A 468 -8.76 41.22 6.81
N PRO A 469 -8.52 41.64 8.06
CA PRO A 469 -7.57 40.98 8.94
C PRO A 469 -8.05 39.54 9.25
N ALA A 470 -7.15 38.58 9.18
CA ALA A 470 -7.45 37.16 9.16
C ALA A 470 -6.44 36.34 9.98
N SER A 471 -6.91 35.21 10.50
CA SER A 471 -6.11 34.06 10.89
C SER A 471 -5.91 33.15 9.65
N LEU A 472 -5.11 32.08 9.78
CA LEU A 472 -5.00 31.05 8.73
C LEU A 472 -5.99 29.92 9.05
N PRO A 473 -7.05 29.66 8.24
CA PRO A 473 -7.50 30.34 7.00
C PRO A 473 -8.41 31.57 7.23
N CYS A 474 -8.74 32.31 6.16
CA CYS A 474 -9.57 33.52 6.27
C CYS A 474 -11.03 33.23 6.67
N GLU A 475 -11.37 33.52 7.93
CA GLU A 475 -12.71 33.34 8.50
C GLU A 475 -13.82 34.07 7.73
N CYS A 476 -13.56 35.32 7.28
CA CYS A 476 -14.55 36.14 6.58
C CYS A 476 -14.93 35.52 5.23
N CYS A 477 -13.94 35.11 4.44
CA CYS A 477 -14.15 34.45 3.16
C CYS A 477 -14.88 33.11 3.31
N LEU A 478 -14.51 32.31 4.31
CA LEU A 478 -15.18 31.03 4.57
C LEU A 478 -16.64 31.21 4.98
N ARG A 479 -16.96 32.19 5.84
CA ARG A 479 -18.36 32.49 6.22
C ARG A 479 -19.19 32.93 5.01
N LYS A 480 -18.65 33.81 4.17
CA LYS A 480 -19.33 34.22 2.93
C LYS A 480 -19.55 33.04 1.99
N LEU A 481 -18.54 32.19 1.82
CA LEU A 481 -18.63 30.99 0.99
C LEU A 481 -19.72 30.03 1.49
N ILE A 482 -19.85 29.83 2.80
CA ILE A 482 -20.91 29.00 3.38
C ILE A 482 -22.29 29.57 3.02
N LEU A 483 -22.49 30.89 3.16
CA LEU A 483 -23.76 31.54 2.82
C LEU A 483 -24.11 31.39 1.33
N ASP A 484 -23.14 31.62 0.45
CA ASP A 484 -23.33 31.48 -0.99
C ASP A 484 -23.66 30.02 -1.36
N ALA A 485 -22.92 29.06 -0.80
CA ALA A 485 -23.14 27.63 -1.05
C ALA A 485 -24.49 27.14 -0.49
N ALA A 486 -24.89 27.62 0.70
CA ALA A 486 -26.18 27.30 1.29
C ALA A 486 -27.34 27.85 0.44
N THR A 487 -27.22 29.09 -0.03
CA THR A 487 -28.23 29.71 -0.92
C THR A 487 -28.39 28.92 -2.22
N ALA A 488 -27.28 28.48 -2.82
CA ALA A 488 -27.32 27.64 -4.00
C ALA A 488 -27.95 26.27 -3.72
N TYR A 489 -27.63 25.66 -2.56
CA TYR A 489 -28.19 24.39 -2.13
C TYR A 489 -29.70 24.46 -1.90
N GLU A 490 -30.18 25.50 -1.22
CA GLU A 490 -31.60 25.75 -0.98
C GLU A 490 -32.36 25.95 -2.29
N ARG A 491 -31.79 26.69 -3.24
CA ARG A 491 -32.38 26.88 -4.57
C ARG A 491 -32.55 25.56 -5.32
N ILE A 492 -31.52 24.70 -5.32
CA ILE A 492 -31.61 23.36 -5.94
C ILE A 492 -32.73 22.55 -5.28
N THR A 493 -32.80 22.57 -3.95
CA THR A 493 -33.75 21.76 -3.18
C THR A 493 -35.19 22.28 -3.30
N GLY A 494 -35.38 23.59 -3.49
CA GLY A 494 -36.69 24.22 -3.65
C GLY A 494 -37.30 24.07 -5.05
N GLU A 495 -36.47 23.91 -6.09
CA GLU A 495 -36.92 23.86 -7.48
C GLU A 495 -37.04 22.41 -8.00
N LYS A 496 -38.28 21.97 -8.27
CA LYS A 496 -38.57 20.61 -8.77
C LYS A 496 -37.88 20.27 -10.10
N GLU A 497 -37.76 21.26 -11.00
CA GLU A 497 -37.09 21.09 -12.30
C GLU A 497 -35.62 20.68 -12.12
N LEU A 498 -34.94 21.32 -11.17
CA LEU A 498 -33.52 21.08 -10.89
C LEU A 498 -33.31 19.73 -10.22
N LEU A 499 -34.15 19.39 -9.23
CA LEU A 499 -34.12 18.06 -8.60
C LEU A 499 -34.34 16.93 -9.62
N ALA A 500 -35.28 17.11 -10.55
CA ALA A 500 -35.55 16.12 -11.59
C ALA A 500 -34.40 15.97 -12.60
N ALA A 501 -33.54 16.98 -12.72
CA ALA A 501 -32.38 16.94 -13.60
C ALA A 501 -31.16 16.22 -12.98
N ILE A 502 -31.05 16.16 -11.65
CA ILE A 502 -29.88 15.58 -10.94
C ILE A 502 -29.51 14.17 -11.43
N PRO A 503 -30.44 13.21 -11.61
CA PRO A 503 -30.07 11.86 -12.04
C PRO A 503 -29.43 11.77 -13.43
N ARG A 504 -29.50 12.86 -14.23
CA ARG A 504 -28.87 12.94 -15.56
C ARG A 504 -27.50 13.60 -15.54
N LEU A 505 -27.10 14.15 -14.39
CA LEU A 505 -25.79 14.78 -14.20
C LEU A 505 -24.74 13.75 -13.83
N ASP A 506 -23.50 14.07 -14.13
CA ASP A 506 -22.33 13.24 -13.78
C ASP A 506 -22.10 13.21 -12.26
N LYS A 507 -22.46 14.29 -11.56
CA LYS A 507 -22.43 14.39 -10.09
C LYS A 507 -23.62 15.21 -9.60
N ASP A 508 -24.13 14.87 -8.41
CA ASP A 508 -25.09 15.72 -7.70
C ASP A 508 -24.39 17.01 -7.23
N PRO A 509 -24.77 18.21 -7.72
CA PRO A 509 -24.15 19.46 -7.31
C PRO A 509 -24.35 19.77 -5.81
N ARG A 510 -25.41 19.22 -5.19
CA ARG A 510 -25.67 19.36 -3.74
C ARG A 510 -24.55 18.76 -2.91
N LEU A 511 -23.96 17.66 -3.39
CA LEU A 511 -22.83 17.00 -2.73
C LEU A 511 -21.60 17.91 -2.68
N ASP A 512 -21.23 18.53 -3.80
CA ASP A 512 -20.08 19.45 -3.86
C ASP A 512 -20.29 20.67 -2.96
N LEU A 513 -21.51 21.24 -2.97
CA LEU A 513 -21.87 22.36 -2.09
C LEU A 513 -21.82 21.96 -0.62
N ALA A 514 -22.34 20.78 -0.26
CA ALA A 514 -22.30 20.26 1.09
C ALA A 514 -20.87 19.99 1.57
N LEU A 515 -20.01 19.43 0.72
CA LEU A 515 -18.59 19.22 1.03
C LEU A 515 -17.87 20.55 1.27
N VAL A 516 -18.11 21.57 0.45
CA VAL A 516 -17.55 22.92 0.65
C VAL A 516 -18.04 23.53 1.97
N MET A 517 -19.34 23.47 2.24
CA MET A 517 -19.91 23.98 3.49
C MET A 517 -19.36 23.26 4.72
N GLY A 518 -19.37 21.92 4.69
CA GLY A 518 -18.87 21.08 5.79
C GLY A 518 -17.39 21.31 6.04
N ALA A 519 -16.55 21.32 5.00
CA ALA A 519 -15.11 21.56 5.12
C ALA A 519 -14.81 22.98 5.64
N ALA A 520 -15.55 23.99 5.19
CA ALA A 520 -15.43 25.36 5.70
C ALA A 520 -15.82 25.47 7.18
N LEU A 521 -16.92 24.83 7.59
CA LEU A 521 -17.36 24.78 8.99
C LEU A 521 -16.35 24.06 9.88
N LEU A 522 -15.76 22.94 9.41
CA LEU A 522 -14.69 22.24 10.15
C LEU A 522 -13.49 23.16 10.38
N LYS A 523 -13.05 23.93 9.37
CA LYS A 523 -11.96 24.89 9.55
C LYS A 523 -12.34 26.05 10.49
N LEU A 524 -13.56 26.59 10.36
CA LEU A 524 -14.06 27.65 11.25
C LEU A 524 -14.23 27.18 12.70
N SER A 525 -14.46 25.89 12.93
CA SER A 525 -14.49 25.31 14.27
C SER A 525 -13.11 25.35 14.95
N GLY A 526 -12.02 25.62 14.24
CA GLY A 526 -10.67 25.59 14.79
C GLY A 526 -9.98 24.23 14.62
N LEU A 527 -10.51 23.32 13.80
CA LEU A 527 -9.87 22.04 13.51
C LEU A 527 -8.51 22.26 12.81
N ARG A 528 -7.44 21.72 13.41
CA ARG A 528 -6.06 21.85 12.92
C ARG A 528 -5.39 20.48 12.73
N PRO A 529 -4.39 20.37 11.84
CA PRO A 529 -3.61 19.15 11.68
C PRO A 529 -2.89 18.81 12.99
N ARG A 530 -2.89 17.54 13.39
CA ARG A 530 -2.38 17.09 14.70
C ARG A 530 -0.94 16.54 14.65
N THR A 531 -0.10 17.07 13.77
CA THR A 531 1.24 16.53 13.52
C THR A 531 2.29 16.90 14.58
N SER A 532 2.06 17.95 15.39
CA SER A 532 3.08 18.47 16.34
C SER A 532 2.72 18.39 17.84
N ASP A 533 1.45 18.53 18.23
CA ASP A 533 1.04 18.56 19.66
C ASP A 533 0.07 17.41 20.01
N VAL A 534 0.63 16.23 20.29
CA VAL A 534 -0.14 15.01 20.61
C VAL A 534 -0.76 15.07 22.02
N THR A 535 -0.26 15.93 22.90
CA THR A 535 -0.64 15.99 24.33
C THR A 535 -1.89 16.80 24.62
N ARG A 536 -2.30 17.71 23.72
CA ARG A 536 -3.53 18.50 23.86
C ARG A 536 -4.74 17.76 23.32
N SER A 537 -5.84 17.85 24.06
CA SER A 537 -7.14 17.31 23.62
C SER A 537 -7.67 18.15 22.46
N LEU A 538 -8.15 17.50 21.40
CA LEU A 538 -8.76 18.15 20.23
C LEU A 538 -9.87 19.14 20.64
N TRP A 539 -10.69 18.75 21.62
CA TRP A 539 -11.82 19.55 22.08
C TRP A 539 -11.46 20.79 22.92
N GLN A 540 -10.17 21.05 23.17
CA GLN A 540 -9.75 22.29 23.83
C GLN A 540 -9.72 23.49 22.88
N ASP A 541 -9.38 23.25 21.62
CA ASP A 541 -9.18 24.30 20.62
C ASP A 541 -10.32 24.34 19.58
N VAL A 542 -11.24 23.38 19.61
CA VAL A 542 -12.34 23.22 18.64
C VAL A 542 -13.66 23.70 19.24
N ASP A 543 -14.39 24.56 18.52
CA ASP A 543 -15.79 24.92 18.78
C ASP A 543 -16.70 23.72 18.46
N PRO A 544 -17.28 23.05 19.47
CA PRO A 544 -18.10 21.87 19.27
C PRO A 544 -19.39 22.16 18.48
N GLY A 545 -19.92 23.37 18.56
CA GLY A 545 -21.16 23.76 17.88
C GLY A 545 -20.99 23.77 16.37
N LEU A 546 -19.95 24.47 15.88
CA LEU A 546 -19.61 24.52 14.46
C LEU A 546 -19.18 23.15 13.93
N PHE A 547 -18.43 22.38 14.73
CA PHE A 547 -18.02 21.04 14.35
C PHE A 547 -19.25 20.12 14.17
N LEU A 548 -20.17 20.11 15.14
CA LEU A 548 -21.39 19.30 15.07
C LEU A 548 -22.29 19.73 13.91
N GLN A 549 -22.41 21.04 13.66
CA GLN A 549 -23.14 21.56 12.52
C GLN A 549 -22.58 21.04 11.19
N ALA A 550 -21.25 21.00 11.04
CA ALA A 550 -20.60 20.43 9.85
C ALA A 550 -20.96 18.95 9.68
N VAL A 551 -20.87 18.16 10.75
CA VAL A 551 -21.17 16.72 10.71
C VAL A 551 -22.62 16.46 10.36
N LEU A 552 -23.57 17.18 10.98
CA LEU A 552 -25.00 17.02 10.71
C LEU A 552 -25.37 17.39 9.27
N LEU A 553 -24.75 18.45 8.72
CA LEU A 553 -24.94 18.85 7.33
C LEU A 553 -24.47 17.77 6.36
N LEU A 554 -23.28 17.21 6.61
CA LEU A 554 -22.71 16.14 5.79
C LEU A 554 -23.51 14.83 5.91
N ASP A 555 -23.98 14.47 7.11
CA ASP A 555 -24.83 13.29 7.34
C ASP A 555 -26.20 13.43 6.67
N ALA A 556 -26.79 14.64 6.67
CA ALA A 556 -28.01 14.92 5.93
C ALA A 556 -27.80 14.74 4.42
N GLN A 557 -26.68 15.24 3.88
CA GLN A 557 -26.34 15.04 2.46
C GLN A 557 -26.13 13.56 2.12
N LEU A 558 -25.50 12.76 2.99
CA LEU A 558 -25.29 11.34 2.73
C LEU A 558 -26.61 10.57 2.57
N LYS A 559 -27.68 11.00 3.26
CA LYS A 559 -29.02 10.40 3.10
C LYS A 559 -29.61 10.65 1.71
N GLU A 560 -29.31 11.80 1.12
CA GLU A 560 -29.68 12.16 -0.25
C GLU A 560 -28.82 11.44 -1.30
N THR A 561 -27.54 11.23 -0.99
CA THR A 561 -26.57 10.56 -1.87
C THR A 561 -25.94 9.32 -1.22
N PRO A 562 -26.73 8.25 -0.95
CA PRO A 562 -26.25 7.07 -0.22
C PRO A 562 -25.24 6.22 -1.00
N GLY A 563 -25.06 6.46 -2.30
CA GLY A 563 -24.03 5.80 -3.10
C GLY A 563 -22.63 6.37 -2.89
N ASP A 564 -22.50 7.57 -2.30
CA ASP A 564 -21.23 8.28 -2.25
C ASP A 564 -20.29 7.70 -1.18
N THR A 565 -19.18 7.12 -1.63
CA THR A 565 -18.20 6.46 -0.76
C THR A 565 -17.25 7.45 -0.10
N GLU A 566 -16.91 8.55 -0.76
CA GLU A 566 -15.97 9.58 -0.26
C GLU A 566 -16.56 10.31 0.95
N LEU A 567 -17.81 10.78 0.84
CA LEU A 567 -18.56 11.42 1.91
C LEU A 567 -18.80 10.46 3.07
N ARG A 568 -19.17 9.21 2.77
CA ARG A 568 -19.34 8.17 3.79
C ARG A 568 -18.05 7.96 4.58
N LEU A 569 -16.91 7.84 3.91
CA LEU A 569 -15.62 7.64 4.55
C LEU A 569 -15.18 8.87 5.36
N LEU A 570 -15.44 10.08 4.86
CA LEU A 570 -15.25 11.33 5.61
C LEU A 570 -16.07 11.32 6.90
N LEU A 571 -17.35 10.98 6.83
CA LEU A 571 -18.25 10.89 7.98
C LEU A 571 -17.79 9.82 8.99
N VAL A 572 -17.31 8.65 8.53
CA VAL A 572 -16.72 7.64 9.41
C VAL A 572 -15.64 8.27 10.29
N LYS A 573 -14.69 9.01 9.70
CA LYS A 573 -13.63 9.68 10.47
C LYS A 573 -14.17 10.76 11.40
N LEU A 574 -15.12 11.57 10.97
CA LEU A 574 -15.72 12.63 11.78
C LEU A 574 -16.47 12.06 13.00
N TYR A 575 -17.24 10.99 12.83
CA TYR A 575 -17.92 10.33 13.95
C TYR A 575 -16.95 9.61 14.90
N LEU A 576 -15.82 9.12 14.40
CA LEU A 576 -14.76 8.60 15.26
C LEU A 576 -14.12 9.71 16.10
N LEU A 577 -13.96 10.94 15.57
CA LEU A 577 -13.51 12.10 16.35
C LEU A 577 -14.51 12.49 17.44
N LEU A 578 -15.81 12.42 17.15
CA LEU A 578 -16.90 12.62 18.13
C LEU A 578 -16.97 11.53 19.21
N GLY A 579 -16.25 10.41 19.04
CA GLY A 579 -16.37 9.24 19.91
C GLY A 579 -17.63 8.39 19.64
N CYS A 580 -18.37 8.67 18.57
CA CYS A 580 -19.58 7.95 18.16
C CYS A 580 -19.24 6.72 17.28
N ALA A 581 -18.39 5.84 17.78
CA ALA A 581 -17.85 4.74 16.99
C ALA A 581 -18.90 3.72 16.51
N SER A 582 -20.01 3.53 17.24
CA SER A 582 -21.11 2.66 16.82
C SER A 582 -21.79 3.15 15.54
N TYR A 583 -22.02 4.46 15.43
CA TYR A 583 -22.56 5.07 14.22
C TYR A 583 -21.53 5.07 13.09
N ALA A 584 -20.26 5.36 13.40
CA ALA A 584 -19.16 5.23 12.44
C ALA A 584 -19.08 3.80 11.86
N TYR A 585 -19.32 2.76 12.68
CA TYR A 585 -19.33 1.38 12.22
C TYR A 585 -20.50 1.09 11.27
N GLN A 586 -21.69 1.66 11.54
CA GLN A 586 -22.84 1.55 10.63
C GLN A 586 -22.56 2.19 9.27
N LEU A 587 -21.80 3.29 9.24
CA LEU A 587 -21.34 3.91 7.99
C LEU A 587 -20.18 3.15 7.33
N TRP A 588 -19.39 2.41 8.11
CA TRP A 588 -18.27 1.61 7.60
C TRP A 588 -18.75 0.34 6.86
N ILE A 589 -19.76 -0.36 7.38
CA ILE A 589 -20.24 -1.64 6.81
C ILE A 589 -20.58 -1.54 5.31
N PRO A 590 -21.35 -0.53 4.84
CA PRO A 590 -21.68 -0.40 3.42
C PRO A 590 -20.51 -0.12 2.48
N LEU A 591 -19.34 0.29 2.99
CA LEU A 591 -18.13 0.43 2.17
C LEU A 591 -17.58 -0.92 1.70
N ASP A 592 -18.00 -2.02 2.34
CA ASP A 592 -17.70 -3.40 1.95
C ASP A 592 -16.20 -3.69 1.72
N VAL A 593 -15.34 -3.09 2.54
CA VAL A 593 -13.88 -3.27 2.48
C VAL A 593 -13.54 -4.74 2.71
N LYS A 594 -13.01 -5.41 1.67
CA LYS A 594 -12.75 -6.86 1.62
C LYS A 594 -11.48 -7.18 0.85
N ARG A 595 -10.89 -8.36 1.12
CA ARG A 595 -9.72 -8.90 0.38
C ARG A 595 -8.53 -7.92 0.42
N THR A 596 -7.87 -7.70 -0.71
CA THR A 596 -6.60 -6.97 -0.84
C THR A 596 -6.67 -5.52 -0.36
N ILE A 597 -7.82 -4.86 -0.45
CA ILE A 597 -7.99 -3.48 0.04
C ILE A 597 -8.14 -3.38 1.57
N GLN A 598 -8.26 -4.52 2.28
CA GLN A 598 -8.28 -4.54 3.75
C GLN A 598 -7.03 -3.88 4.32
N ASP A 599 -5.85 -4.25 3.82
CA ASP A 599 -4.57 -3.77 4.36
C ASP A 599 -4.44 -2.23 4.27
N ALA A 600 -4.98 -1.64 3.20
CA ALA A 600 -4.87 -0.21 2.93
C ALA A 600 -5.99 0.63 3.56
N LEU A 601 -7.25 0.15 3.57
CA LEU A 601 -8.39 0.97 3.99
C LEU A 601 -8.82 0.72 5.44
N SER A 602 -8.62 -0.48 5.99
CA SER A 602 -9.04 -0.78 7.37
C SER A 602 -8.46 0.14 8.45
N PRO A 603 -7.20 0.62 8.37
CA PRO A 603 -6.69 1.63 9.29
C PRO A 603 -7.57 2.87 9.41
N LEU A 604 -8.35 3.20 8.38
CA LEU A 604 -9.23 4.35 8.40
C LEU A 604 -10.33 4.23 9.47
N PHE A 605 -10.77 3.02 9.80
CA PHE A 605 -11.77 2.76 10.84
C PHE A 605 -11.15 2.16 12.11
N PHE A 606 -10.37 1.09 11.97
CA PHE A 606 -9.96 0.23 13.08
C PHE A 606 -8.79 0.78 13.92
N ASP A 607 -8.03 1.76 13.41
CA ASP A 607 -6.96 2.37 14.20
C ASP A 607 -7.51 2.91 15.53
N ARG A 608 -6.89 2.53 16.66
CA ARG A 608 -7.26 2.93 18.04
C ARG A 608 -8.72 2.66 18.44
N ILE A 609 -9.45 1.80 17.73
CA ILE A 609 -10.88 1.56 17.98
C ILE A 609 -11.15 0.97 19.37
N SER A 610 -10.23 0.13 19.89
CA SER A 610 -10.31 -0.45 21.24
C SER A 610 -10.23 0.60 22.34
N ALA A 611 -9.54 1.72 22.11
CA ALA A 611 -9.45 2.83 23.06
C ALA A 611 -10.67 3.76 22.99
N LEU A 612 -11.24 3.95 21.80
CA LEU A 612 -12.41 4.82 21.59
C LEU A 612 -13.71 4.18 22.04
N ALA A 613 -13.91 2.92 21.66
CA ALA A 613 -15.16 2.21 21.87
C ALA A 613 -14.91 0.71 22.09
N PRO A 614 -14.35 0.32 23.24
CA PRO A 614 -14.15 -1.09 23.56
C PRO A 614 -15.46 -1.88 23.47
N GLY A 615 -16.62 -1.24 23.72
CA GLY A 615 -17.96 -1.83 23.63
C GLY A 615 -18.27 -2.52 22.30
N LEU A 616 -17.66 -2.07 21.18
CA LEU A 616 -17.87 -2.69 19.87
C LEU A 616 -17.32 -4.12 19.77
N PHE A 617 -16.41 -4.51 20.66
CA PHE A 617 -15.81 -5.84 20.69
C PHE A 617 -16.67 -6.87 21.46
N GLN A 618 -17.75 -6.46 22.13
CA GLN A 618 -18.62 -7.37 22.89
C GLN A 618 -19.65 -8.12 22.03
N GLY A 619 -19.68 -7.90 20.72
CA GLY A 619 -20.61 -8.55 19.80
C GLY A 619 -20.31 -10.04 19.58
N ASN A 620 -21.34 -10.81 19.17
CA ASN A 620 -21.19 -12.23 18.81
C ASN A 620 -20.24 -12.49 17.64
N ARG A 621 -20.00 -11.48 16.79
CA ARG A 621 -18.98 -11.53 15.74
C ARG A 621 -17.81 -10.66 16.17
N GLY A 622 -16.60 -11.21 16.10
CA GLY A 622 -15.38 -10.46 16.37
C GLY A 622 -15.27 -9.28 15.41
N LEU A 623 -15.16 -8.07 15.96
CA LEU A 623 -15.07 -6.83 15.17
C LEU A 623 -13.92 -6.88 14.14
N MET A 624 -12.82 -7.54 14.51
CA MET A 624 -11.58 -7.66 13.73
C MET A 624 -11.53 -8.93 12.88
N GLU A 625 -12.57 -9.76 12.89
CA GLU A 625 -12.64 -11.02 12.14
C GLU A 625 -12.37 -10.85 10.64
N PRO A 626 -12.84 -9.80 9.94
CA PRO A 626 -12.53 -9.62 8.52
C PRO A 626 -11.03 -9.47 8.23
N LEU A 627 -10.29 -8.75 9.11
CA LEU A 627 -8.84 -8.58 8.99
C LEU A 627 -8.11 -9.88 9.35
N ARG A 628 -8.50 -10.51 10.45
CA ARG A 628 -7.96 -11.80 10.88
C ARG A 628 -8.11 -12.86 9.79
N SER A 629 -9.31 -13.00 9.23
CA SER A 629 -9.57 -13.94 8.13
C SER A 629 -8.75 -13.60 6.89
N PHE A 630 -8.57 -12.32 6.56
CA PHE A 630 -7.77 -11.90 5.41
C PHE A 630 -6.29 -12.27 5.57
N TYR A 631 -5.66 -11.94 6.70
CA TYR A 631 -4.26 -12.31 6.94
C TYR A 631 -4.07 -13.82 7.09
N ASN A 632 -4.96 -14.51 7.82
CA ASN A 632 -4.90 -15.96 7.95
C ASN A 632 -5.08 -16.69 6.60
N GLN A 633 -5.82 -16.11 5.65
CA GLN A 633 -5.96 -16.67 4.31
C GLN A 633 -4.76 -16.34 3.43
N SER A 634 -4.26 -15.11 3.50
CA SER A 634 -3.21 -14.61 2.60
C SER A 634 -1.80 -15.06 3.02
N LEU A 635 -1.55 -15.14 4.33
CA LEU A 635 -0.27 -15.51 4.93
C LEU A 635 -0.27 -16.94 5.47
N ARG A 636 -1.26 -17.77 5.09
CA ARG A 636 -1.37 -19.17 5.54
C ARG A 636 -0.14 -20.00 5.16
N GLU A 637 0.33 -19.81 3.94
CA GLU A 637 1.48 -20.50 3.37
C GLU A 637 2.70 -19.56 3.45
N LYS A 638 3.92 -20.11 3.55
CA LYS A 638 5.15 -19.30 3.50
C LYS A 638 5.34 -18.67 2.11
N SER A 639 4.78 -19.28 1.07
CA SER A 639 4.86 -18.78 -0.30
C SER A 639 3.73 -17.80 -0.64
N PRO A 640 3.96 -16.83 -1.54
CA PRO A 640 2.89 -16.01 -2.09
C PRO A 640 1.79 -16.85 -2.72
N VAL A 641 0.54 -16.43 -2.52
CA VAL A 641 -0.66 -17.13 -3.00
C VAL A 641 -0.60 -17.32 -4.53
N ARG A 642 -0.71 -18.57 -5.00
CA ARG A 642 -0.70 -18.96 -6.44
C ARG A 642 0.62 -18.69 -7.18
N ILE A 643 1.75 -18.67 -6.49
CA ILE A 643 3.05 -18.44 -7.14
C ILE A 643 3.36 -19.46 -8.25
N TRP A 644 3.00 -20.74 -8.07
CA TRP A 644 3.21 -21.78 -9.07
C TRP A 644 2.45 -21.52 -10.38
N ASP A 645 1.20 -21.06 -10.29
CA ASP A 645 0.39 -20.73 -11.46
C ASP A 645 1.03 -19.62 -12.28
N ALA A 646 1.68 -18.64 -11.62
CA ALA A 646 2.40 -17.56 -12.29
C ALA A 646 3.67 -18.06 -13.02
N PHE A 647 4.43 -18.99 -12.42
CA PHE A 647 5.56 -19.63 -13.09
C PHE A 647 5.10 -20.43 -14.31
N TRP A 648 4.01 -21.18 -14.18
CA TRP A 648 3.45 -21.97 -15.27
C TRP A 648 2.96 -21.10 -16.43
N ALA A 649 2.35 -19.95 -16.12
CA ALA A 649 1.88 -18.97 -17.11
C ALA A 649 3.02 -18.15 -17.77
N GLY A 650 4.22 -18.15 -17.19
CA GLY A 650 5.34 -17.33 -17.67
C GLY A 650 5.19 -15.84 -17.32
N SER A 651 4.41 -15.50 -16.29
CA SER A 651 4.17 -14.12 -15.83
C SER A 651 5.24 -13.67 -14.85
N TYR A 652 6.46 -13.42 -15.35
CA TYR A 652 7.64 -13.14 -14.53
C TYR A 652 7.54 -11.82 -13.76
N THR A 653 6.96 -10.78 -14.35
CA THR A 653 6.76 -9.50 -13.65
C THR A 653 5.83 -9.68 -12.45
N SER A 654 4.72 -10.39 -12.64
CA SER A 654 3.75 -10.71 -11.59
C SER A 654 4.38 -11.54 -10.46
N ILE A 655 5.29 -12.47 -10.77
CA ILE A 655 6.03 -13.22 -9.74
C ILE A 655 6.78 -12.26 -8.81
N LEU A 656 7.49 -11.26 -9.37
CA LEU A 656 8.20 -10.27 -8.56
C LEU A 656 7.24 -9.44 -7.72
N ASP A 657 6.15 -8.96 -8.33
CA ASP A 657 5.15 -8.13 -7.64
C ASP A 657 4.45 -8.89 -6.51
N MET A 658 4.14 -10.18 -6.72
CA MET A 658 3.55 -11.06 -5.71
C MET A 658 4.49 -11.26 -4.51
N THR A 659 5.79 -11.39 -4.76
CA THR A 659 6.79 -11.53 -3.69
C THR A 659 6.97 -10.26 -2.88
N GLU A 660 7.00 -9.10 -3.55
CA GLU A 660 7.08 -7.82 -2.87
C GLU A 660 5.79 -7.56 -2.06
N PHE A 661 4.63 -7.86 -2.64
CA PHE A 661 3.33 -7.71 -1.97
C PHE A 661 3.23 -8.60 -0.72
N ASP A 662 3.57 -9.89 -0.82
CA ASP A 662 3.57 -10.82 0.32
C ASP A 662 4.54 -10.35 1.42
N GLY A 663 5.75 -9.94 1.03
CA GLY A 663 6.75 -9.39 1.95
C GLY A 663 6.26 -8.13 2.67
N ASN A 664 5.61 -7.21 1.95
CA ASN A 664 4.99 -6.01 2.54
C ASN A 664 3.84 -6.37 3.49
N LEU A 665 3.03 -7.38 3.16
CA LEU A 665 1.91 -7.82 3.98
C LEU A 665 2.37 -8.43 5.31
N ARG A 666 3.44 -9.23 5.31
CA ARG A 666 4.06 -9.82 6.51
C ARG A 666 4.61 -8.81 7.49
N ARG A 667 4.98 -7.61 7.02
CA ARG A 667 5.50 -6.49 7.84
C ARG A 667 4.55 -5.29 7.85
N SER A 668 3.26 -5.52 7.59
CA SER A 668 2.27 -4.46 7.51
C SER A 668 1.96 -3.86 8.89
N CYS A 669 1.89 -2.52 8.94
CA CYS A 669 1.35 -1.80 10.09
C CYS A 669 -0.10 -2.22 10.42
N THR A 670 -0.91 -2.52 9.41
CA THR A 670 -2.32 -2.92 9.57
C THR A 670 -2.45 -4.30 10.19
N LEU A 671 -1.52 -5.22 9.89
CA LEU A 671 -1.43 -6.53 10.53
C LEU A 671 -1.16 -6.35 12.04
N MET A 672 -0.16 -5.55 12.39
CA MET A 672 0.17 -5.27 13.79
C MET A 672 -0.96 -4.55 14.52
N MET A 673 -1.58 -3.56 13.89
CA MET A 673 -2.77 -2.89 14.40
C MET A 673 -3.88 -3.90 14.72
N THR A 674 -4.11 -4.88 13.85
CA THR A 674 -5.14 -5.92 14.04
C THR A 674 -4.92 -6.66 15.36
N LEU A 675 -3.71 -7.19 15.56
CA LEU A 675 -3.38 -7.96 16.77
C LEU A 675 -3.39 -7.09 18.04
N VAL A 676 -2.90 -5.86 17.94
CA VAL A 676 -2.82 -4.92 19.06
C VAL A 676 -4.21 -4.48 19.52
N GLU A 677 -5.11 -4.13 18.60
CA GLU A 677 -6.45 -3.66 18.93
C GLU A 677 -7.33 -4.78 19.53
N GLU A 678 -7.23 -6.01 19.02
CA GLU A 678 -7.91 -7.17 19.63
C GLU A 678 -7.42 -7.43 21.05
N ARG A 679 -6.09 -7.42 21.27
CA ARG A 679 -5.53 -7.65 22.61
C ARG A 679 -5.90 -6.56 23.58
N ARG A 680 -5.90 -5.29 23.15
CA ARG A 680 -6.36 -4.16 23.97
C ARG A 680 -7.81 -4.38 24.39
N ALA A 681 -8.69 -4.76 23.46
CA ALA A 681 -10.08 -5.06 23.77
C ALA A 681 -10.25 -6.26 24.73
N ILE A 682 -9.54 -7.37 24.49
CA ILE A 682 -9.55 -8.54 25.38
C ILE A 682 -9.14 -8.15 26.81
N ARG A 683 -8.08 -7.34 26.97
CA ARG A 683 -7.64 -6.84 28.27
C ARG A 683 -8.69 -5.97 28.95
N CYS A 684 -9.34 -5.08 28.21
CA CYS A 684 -10.41 -4.24 28.75
C CYS A 684 -11.57 -5.06 29.35
N TYR A 685 -11.81 -6.27 28.83
CA TYR A 685 -12.86 -7.17 29.31
C TYR A 685 -12.38 -8.31 30.22
N GLY A 686 -11.09 -8.33 30.58
CA GLY A 686 -10.52 -9.39 31.41
C GLY A 686 -10.52 -10.77 30.74
N GLY A 687 -10.54 -10.81 29.41
CA GLY A 687 -10.41 -12.06 28.65
C GLY A 687 -9.00 -12.65 28.75
N LYS A 688 -8.88 -13.94 28.46
CA LYS A 688 -7.57 -14.61 28.41
C LYS A 688 -6.88 -14.29 27.10
N ILE A 689 -5.58 -14.01 27.18
CA ILE A 689 -4.71 -13.86 26.02
C ILE A 689 -4.03 -15.21 25.81
N ASP A 690 -4.18 -15.79 24.61
CA ASP A 690 -3.73 -17.15 24.33
C ASP A 690 -2.19 -17.25 24.14
N CYS A 691 -1.54 -16.22 23.60
CA CYS A 691 -0.09 -16.14 23.36
C CYS A 691 0.43 -14.70 23.43
N GLU A 692 1.74 -14.48 23.59
CA GLU A 692 2.35 -13.14 23.46
C GLU A 692 2.33 -12.64 22.00
N ILE A 693 2.53 -11.34 21.74
CA ILE A 693 2.40 -10.80 20.37
C ILE A 693 3.51 -11.40 19.53
N GLU A 694 4.71 -11.42 20.08
CA GLU A 694 5.93 -11.96 19.51
C GLU A 694 5.82 -13.46 19.18
N GLU A 695 4.96 -14.19 19.90
CA GLU A 695 4.73 -15.63 19.71
C GLU A 695 3.60 -15.92 18.70
N HIS A 696 2.95 -14.90 18.16
CA HIS A 696 1.83 -15.09 17.25
C HIS A 696 2.32 -15.56 15.86
N PRO A 697 1.71 -16.58 15.23
CA PRO A 697 2.20 -17.11 13.94
C PRO A 697 2.29 -16.06 12.82
N LEU A 698 1.40 -15.06 12.83
CA LEU A 698 1.42 -13.97 11.84
C LEU A 698 2.59 -12.98 12.02
N THR A 699 3.28 -12.98 13.15
CA THR A 699 4.39 -12.05 13.46
C THR A 699 5.75 -12.72 13.50
N GLU A 700 5.86 -13.97 13.03
CA GLU A 700 7.12 -14.74 12.98
C GLU A 700 8.27 -13.96 12.33
N ASN A 701 7.96 -13.12 11.34
CA ASN A 701 8.95 -12.33 10.59
C ASN A 701 9.10 -10.88 11.08
N ILE A 702 8.59 -10.55 12.27
CA ILE A 702 8.63 -9.20 12.83
C ILE A 702 9.48 -9.22 14.11
N ASP A 703 10.68 -8.64 14.02
CA ASP A 703 11.60 -8.44 15.14
C ASP A 703 11.77 -6.95 15.51
N ASP A 704 12.65 -6.67 16.47
CA ASP A 704 12.91 -5.30 16.95
C ASP A 704 13.52 -4.38 15.87
N ASP A 705 14.19 -4.97 14.87
CA ASP A 705 14.87 -4.25 13.79
C ASP A 705 13.99 -4.12 12.53
N THR A 706 12.82 -4.78 12.52
CA THR A 706 11.91 -4.82 11.39
C THR A 706 11.23 -3.47 11.18
N THR A 707 11.48 -2.87 10.02
CA THR A 707 10.75 -1.67 9.59
C THR A 707 9.38 -2.05 9.05
N LEU A 708 8.35 -1.75 9.83
CA LEU A 708 6.95 -1.91 9.42
C LEU A 708 6.60 -0.99 8.26
N VAL A 709 5.71 -1.47 7.38
CA VAL A 709 5.25 -0.74 6.21
C VAL A 709 3.82 -0.25 6.45
N ASP A 710 3.63 1.06 6.31
CA ASP A 710 2.31 1.67 6.26
C ASP A 710 1.86 1.80 4.80
N LYS A 711 0.76 1.13 4.44
CA LYS A 711 0.08 1.22 3.14
C LYS A 711 -1.30 1.84 3.25
N THR A 712 -1.58 2.58 4.33
CA THR A 712 -2.87 3.23 4.52
C THR A 712 -3.19 4.15 3.34
N ASP A 713 -4.29 3.87 2.64
CA ASP A 713 -4.70 4.65 1.47
C ASP A 713 -5.65 5.78 1.89
N HIS A 714 -5.19 7.01 1.68
CA HIS A 714 -5.97 8.23 1.92
C HIS A 714 -6.55 8.84 0.64
N GLY A 715 -6.32 8.20 -0.52
CA GLY A 715 -6.84 8.62 -1.82
C GLY A 715 -8.37 8.78 -1.88
N PRO A 716 -9.17 7.89 -1.25
CA PRO A 716 -10.63 8.00 -1.29
C PRO A 716 -11.24 9.15 -0.47
N PHE A 717 -10.44 9.99 0.20
CA PHE A 717 -10.97 11.16 0.91
C PHE A 717 -11.24 12.31 -0.08
N PRO A 718 -12.35 13.05 0.09
CA PRO A 718 -12.61 14.21 -0.74
C PRO A 718 -11.54 15.27 -0.47
N ASN A 719 -10.78 15.63 -1.51
CA ASN A 719 -9.64 16.53 -1.38
C ASN A 719 -9.93 17.90 -1.99
N LEU A 720 -10.47 18.82 -1.19
CA LEU A 720 -10.66 20.22 -1.58
C LEU A 720 -9.47 21.14 -1.21
N GLU A 721 -8.47 20.60 -0.51
CA GLU A 721 -7.37 21.38 0.08
C GLU A 721 -6.29 21.78 -0.93
N SER A 722 -5.62 22.92 -0.72
CA SER A 722 -4.50 23.35 -1.57
C SER A 722 -3.28 22.43 -1.43
N PHE A 723 -2.49 22.30 -2.49
CA PHE A 723 -1.21 21.58 -2.46
C PHE A 723 -0.21 22.20 -1.46
N HIS A 724 -0.34 23.50 -1.19
CA HIS A 724 0.50 24.22 -0.22
C HIS A 724 0.02 24.07 1.23
N GLY A 725 -1.06 23.32 1.46
CA GLY A 725 -1.64 23.06 2.77
C GLY A 725 -1.66 21.56 3.11
N PRO A 726 -1.91 21.21 4.38
CA PRO A 726 -2.08 19.83 4.79
C PRO A 726 -3.33 19.23 4.15
N ALA A 727 -3.30 17.94 3.86
CA ALA A 727 -4.44 17.25 3.26
C ALA A 727 -5.55 17.02 4.30
N MET A 728 -6.80 16.86 3.82
CA MET A 728 -7.98 16.68 4.69
C MET A 728 -7.79 15.55 5.73
N HIS A 729 -7.21 14.42 5.32
CA HIS A 729 -7.00 13.28 6.22
C HIS A 729 -6.09 13.61 7.42
N GLU A 730 -5.16 14.56 7.30
CA GLU A 730 -4.27 14.99 8.39
C GLU A 730 -5.02 15.76 9.49
N PHE A 731 -6.06 16.51 9.12
CA PHE A 731 -6.98 17.16 10.08
C PHE A 731 -7.84 16.13 10.81
N LEU A 732 -8.10 14.99 10.16
CA LEU A 732 -8.93 13.91 10.69
C LEU A 732 -8.12 12.88 11.50
N SER A 733 -6.81 13.06 11.60
CA SER A 733 -5.92 12.19 12.36
C SER A 733 -6.15 12.32 13.86
N ARG A 734 -6.39 11.18 14.52
CA ARG A 734 -6.57 11.11 15.99
C ARG A 734 -5.25 11.15 16.77
N GLY A 735 -4.13 11.01 16.08
CA GLY A 735 -2.79 10.97 16.64
C GLY A 735 -1.75 10.72 15.54
N PRO A 736 -0.49 10.39 15.90
CA PRO A 736 0.52 10.01 14.92
C PRO A 736 0.06 8.79 14.12
N GLY A 737 0.47 8.75 12.85
CA GLY A 737 0.20 7.65 11.92
C GLY A 737 0.74 6.31 12.42
N LEU A 738 0.33 5.24 11.75
CA LEU A 738 0.77 3.90 12.09
C LEU A 738 2.28 3.80 11.86
N SER A 739 3.02 3.52 12.92
CA SER A 739 4.49 3.50 12.87
C SER A 739 5.06 2.47 13.86
N VAL A 740 6.31 2.08 13.60
CA VAL A 740 7.08 1.12 14.41
C VAL A 740 7.04 1.50 15.90
N GLY A 741 7.23 2.78 16.24
CA GLY A 741 7.24 3.22 17.64
C GLY A 741 5.93 2.99 18.41
N PHE A 742 4.77 3.02 17.74
CA PHE A 742 3.46 2.86 18.37
C PHE A 742 2.94 1.42 18.37
N LEU A 743 3.29 0.65 17.35
CA LEU A 743 2.77 -0.70 17.12
C LEU A 743 3.73 -1.82 17.58
N HIS A 744 4.92 -1.46 18.05
CA HIS A 744 5.88 -2.45 18.52
C HIS A 744 5.31 -3.30 19.67
N PRO A 745 5.46 -4.64 19.61
CA PRO A 745 5.06 -5.54 20.69
C PRO A 745 5.46 -5.07 22.10
N ARG A 746 6.70 -4.59 22.26
CA ARG A 746 7.26 -4.04 23.52
C ARG A 746 6.70 -2.70 23.99
N SER A 747 6.16 -1.87 23.10
CA SER A 747 5.49 -0.62 23.50
C SER A 747 4.03 -0.85 23.90
N VAL A 748 3.46 -2.01 23.53
CA VAL A 748 2.08 -2.43 23.83
C VAL A 748 2.01 -3.43 25.00
N THR A 749 3.10 -4.12 25.32
CA THR A 749 3.25 -4.90 26.56
C THR A 749 3.78 -4.00 27.68
N PRO A 750 3.08 -3.86 28.83
CA PRO A 750 3.72 -3.30 30.00
C PRO A 750 4.79 -4.30 30.42
N SER A 751 6.05 -3.96 30.11
CA SER A 751 7.21 -4.64 30.68
C SER A 751 6.94 -4.86 32.16
N SER A 752 7.12 -6.11 32.60
CA SER A 752 7.05 -6.62 33.99
C SER A 752 7.89 -5.85 35.03
N ARG A 753 8.51 -4.72 34.66
CA ARG A 753 9.33 -3.83 35.48
C ARG A 753 8.56 -3.12 36.61
N PHE A 754 7.23 -3.11 36.61
CA PHE A 754 6.44 -2.55 37.72
C PHE A 754 6.06 -3.56 38.82
N LEU A 755 6.27 -4.86 38.63
CA LEU A 755 5.91 -5.90 39.62
C LEU A 755 7.09 -6.54 40.35
N THR A 756 8.34 -6.23 39.98
CA THR A 756 9.56 -6.74 40.66
C THR A 756 10.27 -5.70 41.54
N ARG A 757 9.59 -4.61 41.93
CA ARG A 757 10.13 -3.62 42.88
C ARG A 757 9.28 -3.47 44.14
N ARG A 758 8.75 -4.58 44.68
CA ARG A 758 8.15 -4.62 46.03
C ARG A 758 8.04 -6.04 46.59
N ARG A 759 9.14 -6.80 46.60
CA ARG A 759 9.29 -8.00 47.47
C ARG A 759 10.73 -8.48 47.44
N THR A 760 11.59 -7.82 48.22
CA THR A 760 12.80 -8.38 48.84
C THR A 760 13.46 -7.31 49.71
N SER A 761 12.97 -7.15 50.95
CA SER A 761 13.85 -6.75 52.05
C SER A 761 13.59 -7.71 53.20
N VAL A 762 14.57 -8.57 53.46
CA VAL A 762 15.05 -9.05 54.76
C VAL A 762 15.97 -10.23 54.44
N ARG A 763 17.26 -9.96 54.28
CA ARG A 763 18.32 -10.80 54.82
C ARG A 763 19.64 -10.03 54.80
N THR A 764 20.15 -9.89 56.02
CA THR A 764 21.44 -9.39 56.46
C THR A 764 22.63 -9.93 55.66
N SER A 765 23.57 -9.05 55.32
CA SER A 765 24.96 -9.44 55.04
C SER A 765 25.92 -8.39 55.65
N PRO A 766 27.03 -8.82 56.30
CA PRO A 766 27.99 -7.90 56.88
C PRO A 766 29.18 -7.60 55.95
N SER A 767 29.61 -6.34 56.03
CA SER A 767 31.00 -5.86 56.00
C SER A 767 31.83 -5.83 54.71
N CYS A 768 32.62 -4.74 54.65
CA CYS A 768 33.87 -4.50 53.92
C CYS A 768 33.76 -4.06 52.46
N ARG A 769 34.51 -3.07 51.96
CA ARG A 769 35.33 -1.93 52.46
C ARG A 769 35.90 -1.30 51.18
N ASN A 770 36.24 0.00 51.25
CA ASN A 770 37.21 0.74 50.42
C ASN A 770 36.74 1.16 49.01
N SER A 771 36.46 2.46 48.81
CA SER A 771 37.38 3.56 48.38
C SER A 771 37.35 3.68 46.84
N THR A 772 37.22 4.84 46.18
CA THR A 772 37.79 6.16 46.49
C THR A 772 37.05 7.22 45.67
N SER A 773 37.00 8.42 46.24
CA SER A 773 36.56 9.71 45.73
C SER A 773 37.23 10.19 44.43
N ILE A 774 36.56 11.06 43.66
CA ILE A 774 37.03 12.41 43.29
C ILE A 774 35.80 13.30 42.99
N SER A 775 35.88 14.53 43.48
CA SER A 775 34.87 15.59 43.62
C SER A 775 35.17 16.80 42.73
N CYS A 776 34.14 17.57 42.36
CA CYS A 776 34.14 19.06 42.38
C CYS A 776 32.69 19.55 42.15
N CYS A 777 31.98 20.03 43.19
CA CYS A 777 31.90 21.40 43.73
C CYS A 777 30.69 22.18 43.14
N THR A 778 29.53 22.23 43.84
CA THR A 778 29.05 23.24 44.84
C THR A 778 28.52 24.54 44.20
N SER A 779 27.39 25.16 44.59
CA SER A 779 26.78 25.33 45.92
C SER A 779 25.33 25.86 45.86
N LEU A 780 24.52 25.49 46.86
CA LEU A 780 23.32 26.20 47.37
C LEU A 780 23.24 25.93 48.89
N PRO A 781 22.90 26.91 49.76
CA PRO A 781 23.00 26.72 51.21
C PRO A 781 21.73 26.16 51.86
N ARG A 782 21.95 25.45 52.96
CA ARG A 782 21.00 24.81 53.89
C ARG A 782 20.36 25.80 54.87
N THR A 783 19.24 25.40 55.48
CA THR A 783 18.99 25.42 56.96
C THR A 783 17.67 24.66 57.27
N THR A 784 17.72 23.46 57.87
CA THR A 784 17.45 23.09 59.30
C THR A 784 15.98 22.78 59.70
N ASN A 785 15.58 21.49 59.63
CA ASN A 785 14.96 20.58 60.65
C ASN A 785 14.28 21.12 61.96
N PRO A 786 13.46 20.32 62.73
CA PRO A 786 12.20 19.58 62.47
C PRO A 786 11.15 19.74 63.66
N PRO A 787 10.37 18.74 64.17
CA PRO A 787 8.88 18.71 64.27
C PRO A 787 8.28 18.75 65.72
N PRO A 788 6.94 18.54 65.94
CA PRO A 788 6.43 17.22 66.41
C PRO A 788 4.96 16.88 65.95
N LYS A 789 4.63 15.63 65.58
CA LYS A 789 3.99 14.50 66.33
C LYS A 789 2.57 14.69 66.94
N GLN A 790 1.65 13.88 66.37
CA GLN A 790 0.60 13.03 66.98
C GLN A 790 -0.62 13.64 67.70
N THR A 791 -1.83 13.23 67.26
CA THR A 791 -2.79 12.36 68.01
C THR A 791 -4.07 12.11 67.16
N ARG A 792 -4.36 10.85 66.82
CA ARG A 792 -5.46 10.00 67.33
C ARG A 792 -6.88 10.41 66.88
N SER A 793 -7.48 9.51 66.09
CA SER A 793 -8.91 9.25 65.84
C SER A 793 -9.66 8.87 67.16
N PRO A 794 -11.01 8.74 67.26
CA PRO A 794 -11.83 7.84 66.40
C PRO A 794 -13.36 8.11 66.22
N CYS A 795 -13.92 7.38 65.24
CA CYS A 795 -15.18 6.62 65.21
C CYS A 795 -16.60 7.22 65.22
N ALA A 796 -17.45 6.42 64.53
CA ALA A 796 -18.91 6.25 64.58
C ALA A 796 -19.73 7.27 63.75
N THR A 797 -20.76 6.94 62.97
CA THR A 797 -21.57 5.72 62.66
C THR A 797 -22.42 6.13 61.43
N ALA A 798 -22.77 5.28 60.46
CA ALA A 798 -23.99 4.46 60.51
C ALA A 798 -24.09 3.47 59.34
N THR A 799 -24.30 2.21 59.69
CA THR A 799 -24.92 1.07 58.96
C THR A 799 -26.42 1.36 58.74
N THR A 800 -27.20 0.87 57.76
CA THR A 800 -27.55 -0.50 57.27
C THR A 800 -28.63 -0.26 56.18
N ARG A 801 -28.65 -0.81 54.96
CA ARG A 801 -28.77 -2.19 54.40
C ARG A 801 -30.21 -2.63 54.03
N SER A 802 -30.31 -3.22 52.82
CA SER A 802 -31.30 -4.20 52.29
C SER A 802 -32.53 -3.62 51.55
N ARG A 803 -33.08 -4.17 50.44
CA ARG A 803 -33.20 -5.53 49.84
C ARG A 803 -33.46 -5.37 48.31
N ARG A 804 -32.94 -6.22 47.38
CA ARG A 804 -33.51 -7.49 46.82
C ARG A 804 -35.01 -7.36 46.41
N SER A 805 -35.55 -7.84 45.26
CA SER A 805 -35.14 -8.87 44.30
C SER A 805 -36.26 -9.16 43.27
N ARG A 806 -35.91 -9.92 42.19
CA ARG A 806 -36.67 -10.95 41.42
C ARG A 806 -37.18 -10.53 40.03
N VAL A 807 -37.14 -11.35 38.98
CA VAL A 807 -36.79 -12.79 38.77
C VAL A 807 -35.80 -12.89 37.61
#